data_AF-A0A9P7HAY6-F1
#
_entry.id   AF-A0A9P7HAY6-F1
#
_cell.length_a   1.000
_cell.length_b   1.000
_cell.length_c   1.000
_cell.angle_alpha   90.00
_cell.angle_beta   90.00
_cell.angle_gamma   90.00
#
_symmetry.space_group_name_H-M   'P 1'
#
loop_
_entity.id
_entity.type
_entity.pdbx_description
1 polymer ?
#
loop_
_entity_poly.entity_id
_entity_poly.type
_entity_poly.pdbx_seq_one_letter_code
_entity_poly.pdbx_strand_id
1 'polypeptide(L)'
;MPLQSDDFRSQVNPSNHQESIAQYACASPEQVNTAIDAALKAKPAWEALPFEDRAAIFLRASELIAGKYRAQIVASTMLGQGKNVWQAEIEAPSETVDFFRYYVQEAWKLFSYQPTEQPDGTWNKMEYRPLEGFVYSVAPFNFTALAATLVGPAALLGNVVVWKPSDSALHSAYLIHQILLEAGLPKDVIQFLPGDAEQITNTVLKRPEFAAISFIGSTQVFKGIQKKIGDAVGKNTYNSYPRVVGETGGKNWGLVHSSADVKSAAFQTIRASFEYQGQKCSACSRVYVAESVWPEYKKHLQEQLSQLKVGDAEQFDNFITPVIHEASFDKLNKVIQDAKDDPDLELIAGGKASKEKGYFVHPTVYKTTDPRHEIMSRELFGPILGVYVYPDAEWEKTLELVDTTSRYGLTGSIFSMDPYATLQAKTKLRHAAGMLYINTKCTGSIVAQQPFGGSRDSGTNDKTGTVAHLQRFTSVRSIKEEYNPLDKVQYPSNEARLLHLWQEMENENDVETSHPLAAIRKRKRKALNAYIDGLLARIQFLESRLEHAQDSNAAALDTINEQVDEPTSRCSPENESLPQVDFNRSHESCMLTNTLVASEPQIRVKRYGQPTYLGHSSTLSFSKNVRNLLQQSTSVADPNGVSIEREDVSYATTLPPIGLDLANTPLPRLQYAEYLVNTVSIHLGSLYCLFNPDHFIQRLKAFYDERTKGVLLEASLWHIQMLLVFAFGESILSREHSEAGPSGILYFTRAMEAFPDIRRLCGNPLLSIEVLCLASLFMHATDMLQESYVLVGQALRLSVTQGLQQAFPEGLRPPDVEYMRKLWWTVYCVDRKSAALLGSPSIMRDEDISIPMPAIKVGDESQNAFATHVALSSHLGKILDDIFLPYDIDALFSATFALVLIDIIRPARELLWDLPRVVSLLDEFVARHIALAKTYRTDLQKLVDLHTKVRSAGYPAGQCITTTSELDVNSNVVGDVTITSRSGAISPDPIWCRFQDVESNLAPMHPETIMSVIQNLEDDGLNLFDATMSDEAWMWNLNDL
;
A
#
# COMPACT_ATOMS: atom_id res chain seq x y z
N MET A 1 -13.21 7.66 -47.24
CA MET A 1 -13.04 7.85 -48.71
C MET A 1 -11.94 8.88 -48.93
N PRO A 2 -11.22 8.91 -50.07
CA PRO A 2 -10.35 10.05 -50.37
C PRO A 2 -11.19 11.33 -50.33
N LEU A 3 -10.70 12.36 -49.64
CA LEU A 3 -11.36 13.67 -49.57
C LEU A 3 -11.38 14.28 -50.98
N GLN A 4 -12.57 14.63 -51.48
CA GLN A 4 -12.72 15.37 -52.72
C GLN A 4 -12.78 16.86 -52.36
N SER A 5 -11.72 17.61 -52.61
CA SER A 5 -11.65 19.04 -52.30
C SER A 5 -10.93 19.77 -53.42
N ASP A 6 -11.28 21.05 -53.63
CA ASP A 6 -10.52 21.97 -54.49
C ASP A 6 -9.46 22.74 -53.68
N ASP A 7 -9.49 22.66 -52.33
CA ASP A 7 -8.48 23.22 -51.43
C ASP A 7 -7.39 22.18 -51.15
N PHE A 8 -6.23 22.36 -51.77
CA PHE A 8 -5.05 21.52 -51.60
C PHE A 8 -3.93 22.28 -50.89
N ARG A 9 -3.25 21.56 -49.99
CA ARG A 9 -2.03 22.02 -49.32
C ARG A 9 -0.90 21.03 -49.53
N SER A 10 0.31 21.48 -49.23
CA SER A 10 1.54 20.70 -49.37
C SER A 10 2.29 20.64 -48.05
N GLN A 11 2.72 19.44 -47.65
CA GLN A 11 3.77 19.25 -46.67
C GLN A 11 5.12 19.42 -47.38
N VAL A 12 5.93 20.38 -46.94
CA VAL A 12 7.27 20.62 -47.51
C VAL A 12 8.35 19.84 -46.76
N ASN A 13 9.49 19.59 -47.41
CA ASN A 13 10.70 19.08 -46.77
C ASN A 13 11.35 20.21 -45.96
N PRO A 14 11.49 20.12 -44.62
CA PRO A 14 12.09 21.21 -43.85
C PRO A 14 13.57 21.48 -44.20
N SER A 15 14.28 20.49 -44.76
CA SER A 15 15.70 20.61 -45.18
C SER A 15 15.86 21.31 -46.53
N ASN A 16 14.79 21.28 -47.32
CA ASN A 16 14.70 21.85 -48.66
C ASN A 16 13.26 22.28 -48.92
N HIS A 17 12.86 23.46 -48.43
CA HIS A 17 11.44 23.86 -48.39
C HIS A 17 10.78 24.07 -49.77
N GLN A 18 11.57 24.01 -50.84
CA GLN A 18 11.09 23.98 -52.23
C GLN A 18 10.58 22.59 -52.67
N GLU A 19 10.93 21.53 -51.93
CA GLU A 19 10.51 20.16 -52.19
C GLU A 19 9.22 19.83 -51.43
N SER A 20 8.24 19.27 -52.14
CA SER A 20 6.99 18.77 -51.57
C SER A 20 7.11 17.29 -51.23
N ILE A 21 6.89 16.95 -49.96
CA ILE A 21 6.86 15.56 -49.47
C ILE A 21 5.49 14.92 -49.67
N ALA A 22 4.42 15.70 -49.53
CA ALA A 22 3.05 15.24 -49.74
C ALA A 22 2.13 16.38 -50.17
N GLN A 23 1.15 16.08 -51.01
CA GLN A 23 0.03 16.95 -51.32
C GLN A 23 -1.25 16.34 -50.77
N TYR A 24 -2.13 17.17 -50.22
CA TYR A 24 -3.35 16.69 -49.57
C TYR A 24 -4.51 17.67 -49.70
N ALA A 25 -5.71 17.11 -49.77
CA ALA A 25 -6.97 17.84 -49.75
C ALA A 25 -7.35 18.21 -48.31
N CYS A 26 -7.83 19.44 -48.10
CA CYS A 26 -8.38 19.89 -46.83
C CYS A 26 -9.84 19.46 -46.67
N ALA A 27 -10.19 18.88 -45.52
CA ALA A 27 -11.56 18.48 -45.20
C ALA A 27 -12.49 19.69 -45.00
N SER A 28 -13.61 19.72 -45.73
CA SER A 28 -14.69 20.68 -45.50
C SER A 28 -15.53 20.31 -44.26
N PRO A 29 -16.32 21.24 -43.68
CA PRO A 29 -17.24 20.92 -42.58
C PRO A 29 -18.21 19.77 -42.92
N GLU A 30 -18.70 19.69 -44.16
CA GLU A 30 -19.60 18.65 -44.64
C GLU A 30 -18.90 17.28 -44.67
N GLN A 31 -17.64 17.26 -45.09
CA GLN A 31 -16.83 16.04 -45.11
C GLN A 31 -16.48 15.58 -43.69
N VAL A 32 -16.22 16.51 -42.76
CA VAL A 32 -16.03 16.19 -41.34
C VAL A 32 -17.28 15.51 -40.79
N ASN A 33 -18.47 16.07 -41.05
CA ASN A 33 -19.73 15.46 -40.63
C ASN A 33 -19.95 14.07 -41.24
N THR A 34 -19.71 13.94 -42.55
CA THR A 34 -19.82 12.65 -43.25
C THR A 34 -18.89 11.59 -42.66
N ALA A 35 -17.67 11.98 -42.28
CA ALA A 35 -16.72 11.09 -41.64
C ALA A 35 -17.17 10.67 -40.23
N ILE A 36 -17.69 11.60 -39.44
CA ILE A 36 -18.28 11.29 -38.12
C ILE A 36 -19.43 10.29 -38.27
N ASP A 37 -20.34 10.51 -39.23
CA ASP A 37 -21.47 9.62 -39.46
C ASP A 37 -21.02 8.22 -39.88
N ALA A 38 -19.98 8.13 -40.73
CA ALA A 38 -19.38 6.85 -41.12
C ALA A 38 -18.74 6.12 -39.93
N ALA A 39 -18.03 6.84 -39.06
CA ALA A 39 -17.45 6.31 -37.84
C ALA A 39 -18.53 5.76 -36.90
N LEU A 40 -19.56 6.56 -36.62
CA LEU A 40 -20.68 6.16 -35.76
C LEU A 40 -21.44 4.95 -36.33
N LYS A 41 -21.58 4.87 -37.66
CA LYS A 41 -22.18 3.70 -38.33
C LYS A 41 -21.35 2.42 -38.14
N ALA A 42 -20.03 2.52 -38.10
CA ALA A 42 -19.13 1.38 -37.90
C ALA A 42 -19.03 0.93 -36.44
N LYS A 43 -19.30 1.83 -35.49
CA LYS A 43 -19.11 1.61 -34.06
C LYS A 43 -19.78 0.33 -33.52
N PRO A 44 -21.07 0.03 -33.79
CA PRO A 44 -21.72 -1.15 -33.19
C PRO A 44 -21.04 -2.47 -33.57
N ALA A 45 -20.60 -2.62 -34.82
CA ALA A 45 -19.87 -3.81 -35.25
C ALA A 45 -18.46 -3.87 -34.67
N TRP A 46 -17.79 -2.72 -34.51
CA TRP A 46 -16.43 -2.64 -33.96
C TRP A 46 -16.38 -2.93 -32.46
N GLU A 47 -17.30 -2.38 -31.69
CA GLU A 47 -17.34 -2.61 -30.24
C GLU A 47 -17.80 -4.02 -29.87
N ALA A 48 -18.64 -4.64 -30.70
CA ALA A 48 -19.08 -6.03 -30.53
C ALA A 48 -17.98 -7.06 -30.83
N LEU A 49 -16.89 -6.67 -31.52
CA LEU A 49 -15.76 -7.55 -31.76
C LEU A 49 -15.08 -7.92 -30.43
N PRO A 50 -14.67 -9.18 -30.19
CA PRO A 50 -13.89 -9.53 -29.00
C PRO A 50 -12.62 -8.70 -28.89
N PHE A 51 -12.15 -8.47 -27.66
CA PHE A 51 -10.97 -7.65 -27.43
C PHE A 51 -9.73 -8.25 -28.10
N GLU A 52 -9.60 -9.57 -28.08
CA GLU A 52 -8.49 -10.34 -28.66
C GLU A 52 -8.36 -10.07 -30.16
N ASP A 53 -9.49 -10.03 -30.86
CA ASP A 53 -9.55 -9.76 -32.30
C ASP A 53 -9.21 -8.29 -32.60
N ARG A 54 -9.66 -7.35 -31.75
CA ARG A 54 -9.21 -5.95 -31.84
C ARG A 54 -7.70 -5.82 -31.59
N ALA A 55 -7.19 -6.49 -30.56
CA ALA A 55 -5.78 -6.46 -30.17
C ALA A 55 -4.87 -7.06 -31.26
N ALA A 56 -5.31 -8.13 -31.93
CA ALA A 56 -4.57 -8.77 -33.01
C ALA A 56 -4.22 -7.79 -34.16
N ILE A 57 -5.09 -6.82 -34.45
CA ILE A 57 -4.84 -5.78 -35.46
C ILE A 57 -3.64 -4.91 -35.07
N PHE A 58 -3.56 -4.43 -33.83
CA PHE A 58 -2.45 -3.58 -33.37
C PHE A 58 -1.14 -4.36 -33.24
N LEU A 59 -1.21 -5.63 -32.84
CA LEU A 59 -0.05 -6.52 -32.83
C LEU A 59 0.47 -6.79 -34.25
N ARG A 60 -0.43 -7.01 -35.22
CA ARG A 60 -0.05 -7.15 -36.63
C ARG A 60 0.51 -5.86 -37.22
N ALA A 61 -0.06 -4.71 -36.89
CA ALA A 61 0.49 -3.41 -37.27
C ALA A 61 1.92 -3.23 -36.72
N SER A 62 2.18 -3.71 -35.51
CA SER A 62 3.52 -3.69 -34.91
C SER A 62 4.53 -4.51 -35.71
N GLU A 63 4.17 -5.71 -36.19
CA GLU A 63 5.04 -6.50 -37.07
C GLU A 63 5.28 -5.84 -38.43
N LEU A 64 4.25 -5.22 -39.00
CA LEU A 64 4.35 -4.47 -40.26
C LEU A 64 5.30 -3.29 -40.12
N ILE A 65 5.24 -2.54 -39.01
CA ILE A 65 6.14 -1.41 -38.72
C ILE A 65 7.56 -1.89 -38.43
N ALA A 66 7.72 -2.96 -37.64
CA ALA A 66 9.03 -3.49 -37.29
C ALA A 66 9.77 -4.12 -38.48
N GLY A 67 9.03 -4.70 -39.42
CA GLY A 67 9.56 -5.33 -40.63
C GLY A 67 9.34 -4.48 -41.89
N LYS A 68 8.26 -4.80 -42.62
CA LYS A 68 7.98 -4.31 -43.99
C LYS A 68 8.12 -2.79 -44.15
N TYR A 69 7.63 -2.01 -43.18
CA TYR A 69 7.52 -0.56 -43.28
C TYR A 69 8.59 0.20 -42.50
N ARG A 70 9.51 -0.46 -41.79
CA ARG A 70 10.48 0.19 -40.89
C ARG A 70 11.27 1.29 -41.59
N ALA A 71 11.89 0.97 -42.72
CA ALA A 71 12.69 1.93 -43.47
C ALA A 71 11.84 3.08 -44.04
N GLN A 72 10.63 2.77 -44.52
CA GLN A 72 9.74 3.77 -45.12
C GLN A 72 9.22 4.77 -44.08
N ILE A 73 8.81 4.29 -42.90
CA ILE A 73 8.33 5.18 -41.84
C ILE A 73 9.48 6.07 -41.32
N VAL A 74 10.68 5.51 -41.13
CA VAL A 74 11.88 6.29 -40.78
C VAL A 74 12.16 7.37 -41.82
N ALA A 75 12.21 7.02 -43.10
CA ALA A 75 12.48 7.98 -44.17
C ALA A 75 11.41 9.08 -44.27
N SER A 76 10.12 8.72 -44.19
CA SER A 76 9.02 9.69 -44.22
C SER A 76 9.08 10.68 -43.05
N THR A 77 9.47 10.21 -41.87
CA THR A 77 9.65 11.05 -40.68
C THR A 77 10.90 11.93 -40.78
N MET A 78 12.01 11.41 -41.30
CA MET A 78 13.23 12.21 -41.52
C MET A 78 12.96 13.38 -42.47
N LEU A 79 12.42 13.08 -43.66
CA LEU A 79 12.21 14.05 -44.73
C LEU A 79 11.03 14.98 -44.43
N GLY A 80 9.94 14.46 -43.88
CA GLY A 80 8.73 15.22 -43.61
C GLY A 80 8.79 16.09 -42.36
N GLN A 81 9.58 15.69 -41.35
CA GLN A 81 9.62 16.37 -40.05
C GLN A 81 11.01 16.92 -39.68
N GLY A 82 12.02 16.77 -40.55
CA GLY A 82 13.36 17.32 -40.36
C GLY A 82 14.18 16.59 -39.31
N LYS A 83 14.02 15.26 -39.17
CA LYS A 83 14.76 14.45 -38.18
C LYS A 83 16.03 13.85 -38.77
N ASN A 84 17.08 13.75 -37.97
CA ASN A 84 18.17 12.83 -38.27
C ASN A 84 17.70 11.37 -38.09
N VAL A 85 18.46 10.42 -38.65
CA VAL A 85 18.07 9.01 -38.67
C VAL A 85 17.86 8.42 -37.27
N TRP A 86 18.68 8.79 -36.30
CA TRP A 86 18.55 8.28 -34.93
C TRP A 86 17.24 8.74 -34.28
N GLN A 87 16.90 10.03 -34.42
CA GLN A 87 15.66 10.58 -33.88
C GLN A 87 14.43 10.00 -34.57
N ALA A 88 14.49 9.72 -35.87
CA ALA A 88 13.41 9.05 -36.59
C ALA A 88 13.26 7.57 -36.17
N GLU A 89 14.36 6.85 -35.96
CA GLU A 89 14.37 5.42 -35.60
C GLU A 89 13.83 5.16 -34.18
N ILE A 90 14.22 5.97 -33.20
CA ILE A 90 13.79 5.77 -31.81
C ILE A 90 12.30 6.10 -31.61
N GLU A 91 11.71 6.95 -32.45
CA GLU A 91 10.29 7.27 -32.36
C GLU A 91 9.46 6.44 -33.35
N ALA A 92 9.69 6.59 -34.65
CA ALA A 92 8.64 6.33 -35.63
C ALA A 92 8.33 4.84 -35.75
N PRO A 93 9.32 3.94 -35.79
CA PRO A 93 9.06 2.53 -35.61
C PRO A 93 9.07 2.10 -34.13
N SER A 94 10.11 2.45 -33.36
CA SER A 94 10.35 1.81 -32.06
C SER A 94 9.30 2.18 -31.02
N GLU A 95 9.06 3.48 -30.81
CA GLU A 95 8.05 3.95 -29.85
C GLU A 95 6.62 3.59 -30.29
N THR A 96 6.31 3.64 -31.60
CA THR A 96 5.00 3.21 -32.14
C THR A 96 4.71 1.74 -31.86
N VAL A 97 5.69 0.86 -32.12
CA VAL A 97 5.59 -0.59 -31.86
C VAL A 97 5.43 -0.86 -30.37
N ASP A 98 6.22 -0.18 -29.54
CA ASP A 98 6.13 -0.33 -28.09
C ASP A 98 4.77 0.11 -27.57
N PHE A 99 4.24 1.25 -28.05
CA PHE A 99 2.89 1.69 -27.67
C PHE A 99 1.83 0.64 -28.03
N PHE A 100 1.77 0.17 -29.27
CA PHE A 100 0.75 -0.79 -29.68
C PHE A 100 0.84 -2.11 -28.91
N ARG A 101 2.05 -2.65 -28.73
CA ARG A 101 2.23 -3.89 -27.96
C ARG A 101 1.90 -3.69 -26.48
N TYR A 102 2.35 -2.58 -25.90
CA TYR A 102 2.16 -2.34 -24.47
C TYR A 102 0.72 -1.97 -24.11
N TYR A 103 0.01 -1.22 -24.97
CA TYR A 103 -1.41 -0.94 -24.75
C TYR A 103 -2.27 -2.21 -24.74
N VAL A 104 -1.93 -3.24 -25.53
CA VAL A 104 -2.61 -4.54 -25.45
C VAL A 104 -2.40 -5.18 -24.08
N GLN A 105 -1.19 -5.12 -23.53
CA GLN A 105 -0.89 -5.67 -22.19
C GLN A 105 -1.61 -4.88 -21.09
N GLU A 106 -1.58 -3.55 -21.15
CA GLU A 106 -2.26 -2.69 -20.18
C GLU A 106 -3.79 -2.82 -20.24
N ALA A 107 -4.36 -3.08 -21.42
CA ALA A 107 -5.79 -3.36 -21.55
C ALA A 107 -6.18 -4.70 -20.90
N TRP A 108 -5.35 -5.74 -21.02
CA TRP A 108 -5.55 -6.97 -20.25
C TRP A 108 -5.52 -6.74 -18.74
N LYS A 109 -4.56 -5.93 -18.26
CA LYS A 109 -4.51 -5.53 -16.84
C LYS A 109 -5.78 -4.78 -16.44
N LEU A 110 -6.23 -3.83 -17.27
CA LEU A 110 -7.47 -3.08 -17.05
C LEU A 110 -8.68 -4.03 -16.87
N PHE A 111 -8.86 -5.01 -17.75
CA PHE A 111 -9.99 -5.93 -17.67
C PHE A 111 -9.90 -6.92 -16.51
N SER A 112 -8.70 -7.18 -15.99
CA SER A 112 -8.48 -8.06 -14.85
C SER A 112 -8.96 -7.47 -13.51
N TYR A 113 -9.15 -6.14 -13.43
CA TYR A 113 -9.79 -5.53 -12.28
C TYR A 113 -11.27 -5.93 -12.27
N GLN A 114 -11.65 -6.77 -11.31
CA GLN A 114 -13.01 -7.29 -11.12
C GLN A 114 -13.35 -7.25 -9.63
N PRO A 115 -14.64 -7.19 -9.24
CA PRO A 115 -15.04 -7.28 -7.84
C PRO A 115 -14.55 -8.59 -7.21
N THR A 116 -13.85 -8.50 -6.08
CA THR A 116 -13.30 -9.66 -5.36
C THR A 116 -14.38 -10.39 -4.54
N GLU A 117 -15.36 -9.65 -4.04
CA GLU A 117 -16.44 -10.19 -3.22
C GLU A 117 -17.59 -10.73 -4.06
N GLN A 118 -17.95 -11.99 -3.81
CA GLN A 118 -18.98 -12.73 -4.54
C GLN A 118 -19.86 -13.48 -3.54
N PRO A 119 -20.84 -12.81 -2.91
CA PRO A 119 -21.76 -13.48 -1.98
C PRO A 119 -22.49 -14.66 -2.63
N ASP A 120 -22.77 -15.68 -1.82
CA ASP A 120 -23.47 -16.88 -2.28
C ASP A 120 -24.77 -16.56 -3.03
N GLY A 121 -24.97 -17.23 -4.17
CA GLY A 121 -26.13 -17.00 -5.02
C GLY A 121 -26.09 -15.71 -5.85
N THR A 122 -24.97 -14.99 -5.85
CA THR A 122 -24.77 -13.79 -6.68
C THR A 122 -23.50 -13.86 -7.51
N TRP A 123 -23.49 -13.18 -8.65
CA TRP A 123 -22.30 -12.96 -9.46
C TRP A 123 -22.17 -11.50 -9.86
N ASN A 124 -21.11 -10.86 -9.38
CA ASN A 124 -20.74 -9.48 -9.69
C ASN A 124 -19.61 -9.46 -10.72
N LYS A 125 -19.75 -8.64 -11.76
CA LYS A 125 -18.69 -8.37 -12.74
C LYS A 125 -18.67 -6.91 -13.15
N MET A 126 -17.49 -6.42 -13.50
CA MET A 126 -17.30 -5.13 -14.15
C MET A 126 -17.11 -5.33 -15.65
N GLU A 127 -17.91 -4.60 -16.42
CA GLU A 127 -17.82 -4.51 -17.88
C GLU A 127 -17.22 -3.16 -18.28
N TYR A 128 -16.10 -3.20 -18.99
CA TYR A 128 -15.38 -2.03 -19.46
C TYR A 128 -15.84 -1.64 -20.87
N ARG A 129 -16.98 -0.96 -20.95
CA ARG A 129 -17.56 -0.56 -22.25
C ARG A 129 -16.73 0.57 -22.88
N PRO A 130 -16.63 0.67 -24.22
CA PRO A 130 -16.17 1.91 -24.85
C PRO A 130 -17.11 3.08 -24.51
N LEU A 131 -16.66 4.29 -24.79
CA LEU A 131 -17.50 5.48 -24.69
C LEU A 131 -18.62 5.43 -25.74
N GLU A 132 -19.79 5.96 -25.39
CA GLU A 132 -20.86 6.22 -26.35
C GLU A 132 -20.48 7.42 -27.23
N GLY A 133 -20.65 7.32 -28.54
CA GLY A 133 -20.22 8.35 -29.49
C GLY A 133 -18.82 8.11 -30.08
N PHE A 134 -18.09 9.19 -30.35
CA PHE A 134 -16.77 9.13 -31.00
C PHE A 134 -15.68 9.92 -30.24
N VAL A 135 -14.43 9.51 -30.45
CA VAL A 135 -13.24 10.20 -29.91
C VAL A 135 -12.62 11.09 -30.97
N TYR A 136 -12.32 12.34 -30.64
CA TYR A 136 -11.57 13.26 -31.50
C TYR A 136 -10.09 13.26 -31.11
N SER A 137 -9.22 12.94 -32.06
CA SER A 137 -7.78 12.87 -31.84
C SER A 137 -7.07 13.95 -32.64
N VAL A 138 -6.28 14.80 -31.96
CA VAL A 138 -5.52 15.91 -32.58
C VAL A 138 -4.04 15.70 -32.35
N ALA A 139 -3.30 15.51 -33.44
CA ALA A 139 -1.87 15.17 -33.38
C ALA A 139 -0.93 16.35 -33.65
N PRO A 140 0.24 16.40 -32.98
CA PRO A 140 1.28 17.37 -33.24
C PRO A 140 2.20 16.89 -34.38
N PHE A 141 3.14 17.73 -34.80
CA PHE A 141 4.11 17.38 -35.85
C PHE A 141 5.33 16.60 -35.33
N ASN A 142 5.63 16.76 -34.04
CA ASN A 142 6.98 16.54 -33.53
C ASN A 142 7.32 15.06 -33.35
N PHE A 143 6.32 14.18 -33.18
CA PHE A 143 6.53 12.74 -33.05
C PHE A 143 5.50 11.97 -33.86
N THR A 144 5.95 11.15 -34.81
CA THR A 144 5.09 10.23 -35.58
C THR A 144 4.43 9.19 -34.68
N ALA A 145 5.17 8.70 -33.68
CA ALA A 145 4.69 7.70 -32.72
C ALA A 145 3.51 8.17 -31.88
N LEU A 146 3.33 9.48 -31.71
CA LEU A 146 2.19 10.01 -30.96
C LEU A 146 0.85 9.72 -31.64
N ALA A 147 0.83 9.41 -32.94
CA ALA A 147 -0.36 8.86 -33.58
C ALA A 147 -0.84 7.59 -32.85
N ALA A 148 0.08 6.69 -32.47
CA ALA A 148 -0.26 5.45 -31.75
C ALA A 148 -0.93 5.73 -30.41
N THR A 149 -0.47 6.72 -29.65
CA THR A 149 -1.09 7.07 -28.36
C THR A 149 -2.39 7.84 -28.51
N LEU A 150 -2.56 8.61 -29.59
CA LEU A 150 -3.74 9.44 -29.83
C LEU A 150 -4.93 8.63 -30.38
N VAL A 151 -4.68 7.63 -31.23
CA VAL A 151 -5.76 6.83 -31.84
C VAL A 151 -5.84 5.40 -31.30
N GLY A 152 -4.70 4.83 -30.89
CA GLY A 152 -4.58 3.42 -30.50
C GLY A 152 -5.44 3.07 -29.28
N PRO A 153 -5.28 3.73 -28.12
CA PRO A 153 -6.05 3.44 -26.89
C PRO A 153 -7.56 3.41 -27.12
N ALA A 154 -8.09 4.46 -27.73
CA ALA A 154 -9.52 4.58 -28.00
C ALA A 154 -10.01 3.46 -28.94
N ALA A 155 -9.34 3.28 -30.09
CA ALA A 155 -9.72 2.26 -31.06
C ALA A 155 -9.61 0.83 -30.50
N LEU A 156 -8.52 0.52 -29.78
CA LEU A 156 -8.29 -0.77 -29.13
C LEU A 156 -9.41 -1.15 -28.16
N LEU A 157 -9.93 -0.16 -27.41
CA LEU A 157 -11.01 -0.35 -26.44
C LEU A 157 -12.42 -0.36 -27.07
N GLY A 158 -12.53 -0.32 -28.40
CA GLY A 158 -13.81 -0.41 -29.12
C GLY A 158 -14.45 0.94 -29.45
N ASN A 159 -13.74 2.05 -29.26
CA ASN A 159 -14.22 3.36 -29.72
C ASN A 159 -13.93 3.55 -31.22
N VAL A 160 -14.64 4.49 -31.84
CA VAL A 160 -14.30 5.01 -33.17
C VAL A 160 -13.68 6.39 -33.04
N VAL A 161 -12.78 6.72 -33.96
CA VAL A 161 -11.89 7.88 -33.85
C VAL A 161 -11.97 8.76 -35.08
N VAL A 162 -12.06 10.06 -34.86
CA VAL A 162 -11.85 11.10 -35.86
C VAL A 162 -10.48 11.71 -35.62
N TRP A 163 -9.56 11.52 -36.55
CA TRP A 163 -8.16 11.90 -36.39
C TRP A 163 -7.79 13.07 -37.30
N LYS A 164 -7.43 14.21 -36.69
CA LYS A 164 -6.82 15.37 -37.37
C LYS A 164 -5.29 15.31 -37.20
N PRO A 165 -4.53 14.85 -38.21
CA PRO A 165 -3.06 14.79 -38.17
C PRO A 165 -2.45 16.18 -38.30
N SER A 166 -1.20 16.39 -37.86
CA SER A 166 -0.51 17.64 -38.18
C SER A 166 -0.18 17.73 -39.67
N ASP A 167 -0.45 18.89 -40.24
CA ASP A 167 -0.08 19.27 -41.62
C ASP A 167 1.42 19.08 -41.90
N SER A 168 2.28 19.25 -40.89
CA SER A 168 3.74 19.09 -41.02
C SER A 168 4.25 17.67 -40.70
N ALA A 169 3.38 16.72 -40.38
CA ALA A 169 3.73 15.29 -40.20
C ALA A 169 2.77 14.38 -40.97
N LEU A 170 2.19 14.91 -42.05
CA LEU A 170 1.08 14.27 -42.74
C LEU A 170 1.46 12.94 -43.39
N HIS A 171 2.58 12.89 -44.11
CA HIS A 171 3.01 11.70 -44.83
C HIS A 171 3.23 10.51 -43.88
N SER A 172 3.96 10.72 -42.78
CA SER A 172 4.22 9.67 -41.79
C SER A 172 2.94 9.25 -41.05
N ALA A 173 2.04 10.20 -40.74
CA ALA A 173 0.73 9.91 -40.17
C ALA A 173 -0.16 9.08 -41.14
N TYR A 174 -0.19 9.45 -42.42
CA TYR A 174 -0.94 8.71 -43.43
C TYR A 174 -0.39 7.29 -43.61
N LEU A 175 0.93 7.11 -43.55
CA LEU A 175 1.56 5.80 -43.60
C LEU A 175 1.11 4.92 -42.42
N ILE A 176 1.05 5.45 -41.19
CA ILE A 176 0.48 4.72 -40.04
C ILE A 176 -0.98 4.32 -40.30
N HIS A 177 -1.80 5.23 -40.84
CA HIS A 177 -3.19 4.93 -41.20
C HIS A 177 -3.29 3.77 -42.20
N GLN A 178 -2.46 3.79 -43.25
CA GLN A 178 -2.42 2.70 -44.24
C GLN A 178 -1.94 1.38 -43.63
N ILE A 179 -0.96 1.40 -42.74
CA ILE A 179 -0.49 0.20 -42.03
C ILE A 179 -1.59 -0.39 -41.16
N LEU A 180 -2.35 0.43 -40.44
CA LEU A 180 -3.48 -0.04 -39.63
C LEU A 180 -4.56 -0.71 -40.50
N LEU A 181 -4.87 -0.14 -41.65
CA LEU A 181 -5.81 -0.74 -42.61
C LEU A 181 -5.27 -2.08 -43.16
N GLU A 182 -3.99 -2.16 -43.53
CA GLU A 182 -3.37 -3.43 -43.96
C GLU A 182 -3.34 -4.48 -42.84
N ALA A 183 -3.18 -4.04 -41.59
CA ALA A 183 -3.22 -4.91 -40.42
C ALA A 183 -4.62 -5.48 -40.15
N GLY A 184 -5.68 -4.92 -40.76
CA GLY A 184 -7.05 -5.40 -40.67
C GLY A 184 -8.01 -4.47 -39.91
N LEU A 185 -7.60 -3.24 -39.60
CA LEU A 185 -8.51 -2.25 -39.02
C LEU A 185 -9.69 -2.01 -39.98
N PRO A 186 -10.95 -2.13 -39.53
CA PRO A 186 -12.08 -1.81 -40.38
C PRO A 186 -12.04 -0.34 -40.83
N LYS A 187 -12.31 -0.11 -42.11
CA LYS A 187 -12.07 1.16 -42.82
C LYS A 187 -12.60 2.41 -42.10
N ASP A 188 -13.76 2.31 -41.46
CA ASP A 188 -14.45 3.46 -40.88
C ASP A 188 -14.22 3.64 -39.37
N VAL A 189 -13.41 2.79 -38.72
CA VAL A 189 -13.09 2.90 -37.29
C VAL A 189 -12.20 4.11 -36.98
N ILE A 190 -11.26 4.43 -37.87
CA ILE A 190 -10.41 5.63 -37.78
C ILE A 190 -10.57 6.46 -39.05
N GLN A 191 -11.17 7.64 -38.92
CA GLN A 191 -11.34 8.60 -39.99
C GLN A 191 -10.16 9.59 -40.01
N PHE A 192 -9.38 9.58 -41.10
CA PHE A 192 -8.22 10.45 -41.27
C PHE A 192 -8.62 11.76 -41.97
N LEU A 193 -8.62 12.88 -41.23
CA LEU A 193 -9.13 14.18 -41.68
C LEU A 193 -8.06 15.28 -41.64
N PRO A 194 -7.23 15.41 -42.68
CA PRO A 194 -6.34 16.56 -42.85
C PRO A 194 -7.11 17.84 -43.21
N GLY A 195 -6.53 18.99 -42.89
CA GLY A 195 -7.10 20.30 -43.22
C GLY A 195 -7.03 21.29 -42.06
N ASP A 196 -7.77 22.38 -42.18
CA ASP A 196 -7.76 23.46 -41.20
C ASP A 196 -8.18 22.99 -39.79
N ALA A 197 -7.28 23.18 -38.82
CA ALA A 197 -7.47 22.63 -37.48
C ALA A 197 -8.65 23.29 -36.74
N GLU A 198 -8.84 24.60 -36.91
CA GLU A 198 -9.91 25.33 -36.23
C GLU A 198 -11.28 24.99 -36.82
N GLN A 199 -11.39 24.96 -38.15
CA GLN A 199 -12.60 24.55 -38.86
C GLN A 199 -13.03 23.13 -38.47
N ILE A 200 -12.11 22.16 -38.54
CA ILE A 200 -12.42 20.76 -38.19
C ILE A 200 -12.87 20.67 -36.73
N THR A 201 -12.12 21.30 -35.81
CA THR A 201 -12.45 21.28 -34.38
C THR A 201 -13.81 21.92 -34.10
N ASN A 202 -14.10 23.08 -34.71
CA ASN A 202 -15.38 23.77 -34.53
C ASN A 202 -16.56 22.96 -35.08
N THR A 203 -16.35 22.18 -36.14
CA THR A 203 -17.38 21.27 -36.68
C THR A 203 -17.57 20.06 -35.76
N VAL A 204 -16.48 19.44 -35.30
CA VAL A 204 -16.52 18.30 -34.37
C VAL A 204 -17.24 18.64 -33.07
N LEU A 205 -16.91 19.78 -32.45
CA LEU A 205 -17.47 20.16 -31.13
C LEU A 205 -18.95 20.60 -31.19
N LYS A 206 -19.56 20.69 -32.38
CA LYS A 206 -21.01 20.90 -32.53
C LYS A 206 -21.82 19.61 -32.48
N ARG A 207 -21.17 18.45 -32.47
CA ARG A 207 -21.82 17.14 -32.53
C ARG A 207 -22.20 16.64 -31.14
N PRO A 208 -23.48 16.29 -30.91
CA PRO A 208 -23.91 15.72 -29.62
C PRO A 208 -23.19 14.41 -29.26
N GLU A 209 -22.70 13.68 -30.26
CA GLU A 209 -22.02 12.39 -30.12
C GLU A 209 -20.52 12.52 -29.77
N PHE A 210 -20.02 13.73 -29.57
CA PHE A 210 -18.63 13.96 -29.16
C PHE A 210 -18.40 13.45 -27.73
N ALA A 211 -17.58 12.41 -27.58
CA ALA A 211 -17.43 11.67 -26.33
C ALA A 211 -16.13 11.95 -25.60
N ALA A 212 -15.06 12.22 -26.35
CA ALA A 212 -13.77 12.56 -25.76
C ALA A 212 -12.86 13.26 -26.77
N ILE A 213 -11.92 14.05 -26.25
CA ILE A 213 -10.76 14.52 -26.99
C ILE A 213 -9.48 13.88 -26.45
N SER A 214 -8.65 13.36 -27.35
CA SER A 214 -7.25 13.03 -27.10
C SER A 214 -6.39 14.04 -27.86
N PHE A 215 -5.68 14.91 -27.14
CA PHE A 215 -4.98 16.06 -27.72
C PHE A 215 -3.50 16.03 -27.37
N ILE A 216 -2.64 16.26 -28.35
CA ILE A 216 -1.26 16.68 -28.07
C ILE A 216 -0.92 17.89 -28.93
N GLY A 217 -0.48 18.98 -28.30
CA GLY A 217 -0.22 20.24 -28.99
C GLY A 217 0.06 21.42 -28.07
N SER A 218 -0.16 22.65 -28.54
CA SER A 218 0.16 23.83 -27.75
C SER A 218 -0.84 24.05 -26.60
N THR A 219 -0.33 24.58 -25.48
CA THR A 219 -1.13 24.86 -24.28
C THR A 219 -2.28 25.83 -24.54
N GLN A 220 -2.06 26.86 -25.36
CA GLN A 220 -3.10 27.85 -25.67
C GLN A 220 -4.25 27.24 -26.49
N VAL A 221 -3.94 26.38 -27.47
CA VAL A 221 -4.96 25.68 -28.25
C VAL A 221 -5.75 24.73 -27.36
N PHE A 222 -5.08 23.96 -26.50
CA PHE A 222 -5.76 23.04 -25.59
C PHE A 222 -6.71 23.76 -24.62
N LYS A 223 -6.26 24.86 -23.99
CA LYS A 223 -7.12 25.70 -23.13
C LYS A 223 -8.32 26.26 -23.91
N GLY A 224 -8.10 26.69 -25.15
CA GLY A 224 -9.17 27.14 -26.04
C GLY A 224 -10.20 26.05 -26.34
N ILE A 225 -9.76 24.82 -26.59
CA ILE A 225 -10.65 23.67 -26.79
C ILE A 225 -11.41 23.33 -25.51
N GLN A 226 -10.75 23.28 -24.36
CA GLN A 226 -11.40 23.04 -23.07
C GLN A 226 -12.50 24.07 -22.79
N LYS A 227 -12.22 25.35 -23.05
CA LYS A 227 -13.23 26.42 -22.94
C LYS A 227 -14.43 26.13 -23.84
N LYS A 228 -14.20 25.83 -25.13
CA LYS A 228 -15.27 25.50 -26.09
C LYS A 228 -16.10 24.29 -25.63
N ILE A 229 -15.45 23.27 -25.06
CA ILE A 229 -16.14 22.10 -24.48
C ILE A 229 -16.99 22.51 -23.28
N GLY A 230 -16.44 23.27 -22.33
CA GLY A 230 -17.16 23.75 -21.15
C GLY A 230 -18.38 24.62 -21.52
N ASP A 231 -18.22 25.53 -22.47
CA ASP A 231 -19.32 26.37 -22.99
C ASP A 231 -20.44 25.53 -23.63
N ALA A 232 -20.09 24.45 -24.33
CA ALA A 232 -21.05 23.54 -24.96
C ALA A 232 -21.74 22.60 -23.95
N VAL A 233 -21.01 22.16 -22.91
CA VAL A 233 -21.58 21.42 -21.77
C VAL A 233 -22.62 22.28 -21.05
N GLY A 234 -22.31 23.54 -20.75
CA GLY A 234 -23.27 24.47 -20.12
C GLY A 234 -24.51 24.76 -20.98
N LYS A 235 -24.47 24.44 -22.28
CA LYS A 235 -25.59 24.54 -23.22
C LYS A 235 -26.31 23.22 -23.46
N ASN A 236 -25.96 22.14 -22.75
CA ASN A 236 -26.51 20.80 -22.94
C ASN A 236 -26.35 20.27 -24.38
N THR A 237 -25.19 20.51 -25.01
CA THR A 237 -24.95 20.11 -26.41
C THR A 237 -24.69 18.60 -26.57
N TYR A 238 -24.03 17.97 -25.60
CA TYR A 238 -23.50 16.60 -25.73
C TYR A 238 -24.40 15.55 -25.03
N ASN A 239 -24.47 14.35 -25.60
CA ASN A 239 -25.20 13.20 -25.05
C ASN A 239 -24.57 12.67 -23.75
N SER A 240 -23.27 12.88 -23.59
CA SER A 240 -22.47 12.47 -22.43
C SER A 240 -21.42 13.53 -22.14
N TYR A 241 -20.94 13.63 -20.90
CA TYR A 241 -19.85 14.53 -20.55
C TYR A 241 -18.57 14.15 -21.31
N PRO A 242 -18.05 15.02 -22.19
CA PRO A 242 -16.88 14.66 -22.96
C PRO A 242 -15.63 14.56 -22.08
N ARG A 243 -14.84 13.51 -22.27
CA ARG A 243 -13.58 13.35 -21.55
C ARG A 243 -12.47 14.13 -22.22
N VAL A 244 -11.73 14.90 -21.44
CA VAL A 244 -10.60 15.68 -21.93
C VAL A 244 -9.31 15.01 -21.49
N VAL A 245 -8.52 14.56 -22.48
CA VAL A 245 -7.18 14.01 -22.30
C VAL A 245 -6.25 14.88 -23.14
N GLY A 246 -5.22 15.46 -22.52
CA GLY A 246 -4.25 16.19 -23.29
C GLY A 246 -2.89 16.37 -22.66
N GLU A 247 -1.88 16.25 -23.51
CA GLU A 247 -0.50 16.60 -23.22
C GLU A 247 -0.15 17.87 -24.00
N THR A 248 0.55 18.79 -23.35
CA THR A 248 0.89 20.08 -23.97
C THR A 248 2.38 20.38 -23.84
N GLY A 249 2.74 21.66 -23.85
CA GLY A 249 4.12 22.12 -23.84
C GLY A 249 4.84 21.94 -22.50
N GLY A 250 6.14 22.22 -22.54
CA GLY A 250 7.02 22.22 -21.37
C GLY A 250 8.05 23.33 -21.41
N LYS A 251 8.43 23.82 -20.22
CA LYS A 251 9.67 24.58 -20.02
C LYS A 251 10.61 23.80 -19.13
N ASN A 252 11.12 22.71 -19.69
CA ASN A 252 11.87 21.70 -18.96
C ASN A 252 13.22 22.23 -18.49
N TRP A 253 13.63 21.78 -17.31
CA TRP A 253 14.75 22.32 -16.57
C TRP A 253 15.83 21.27 -16.28
N GLY A 254 17.09 21.72 -16.25
CA GLY A 254 18.20 20.99 -15.63
C GLY A 254 18.69 21.75 -14.40
N LEU A 255 19.07 21.04 -13.34
CA LEU A 255 19.64 21.60 -12.12
C LEU A 255 20.97 20.89 -11.83
N VAL A 256 22.07 21.63 -11.89
CA VAL A 256 23.43 21.12 -11.70
C VAL A 256 23.94 21.58 -10.34
N HIS A 257 24.06 20.63 -9.42
CA HIS A 257 24.63 20.84 -8.09
C HIS A 257 26.16 20.85 -8.16
N SER A 258 26.81 21.42 -7.14
CA SER A 258 28.28 21.52 -7.05
C SER A 258 28.99 20.16 -7.00
N SER A 259 28.28 19.11 -6.55
CA SER A 259 28.79 17.73 -6.52
C SER A 259 28.54 16.94 -7.81
N ALA A 260 27.99 17.55 -8.86
CA ALA A 260 27.67 16.84 -10.10
C ALA A 260 28.92 16.32 -10.83
N ASP A 261 28.76 15.22 -11.60
CA ASP A 261 29.65 14.95 -12.73
C ASP A 261 29.42 16.03 -13.80
N VAL A 262 30.26 17.07 -13.78
CA VAL A 262 30.10 18.28 -14.57
C VAL A 262 30.12 18.00 -16.08
N LYS A 263 31.03 17.12 -16.51
CA LYS A 263 31.15 16.73 -17.92
C LYS A 263 29.90 15.98 -18.39
N SER A 264 29.44 14.99 -17.61
CA SER A 264 28.22 14.25 -17.92
C SER A 264 27.01 15.19 -17.97
N ALA A 265 26.87 16.09 -16.98
CA ALA A 265 25.80 17.08 -16.94
C ALA A 265 25.79 17.97 -18.20
N ALA A 266 26.95 18.47 -18.64
CA ALA A 266 27.04 19.27 -19.87
C ALA A 266 26.63 18.48 -21.11
N PHE A 267 27.11 17.24 -21.25
CA PHE A 267 26.82 16.40 -22.42
C PHE A 267 25.34 16.00 -22.49
N GLN A 268 24.76 15.65 -21.34
CA GLN A 268 23.35 15.31 -21.22
C GLN A 268 22.46 16.52 -21.51
N THR A 269 22.84 17.72 -21.05
CA THR A 269 22.13 18.95 -21.38
C THR A 269 22.17 19.24 -22.89
N ILE A 270 23.32 19.09 -23.56
CA ILE A 270 23.42 19.25 -25.02
C ILE A 270 22.42 18.34 -25.74
N ARG A 271 22.39 17.05 -25.38
CA ARG A 271 21.41 16.11 -25.96
C ARG A 271 19.98 16.53 -25.65
N ALA A 272 19.69 16.87 -24.41
CA ALA A 272 18.35 17.27 -23.97
C ALA A 272 17.84 18.52 -24.70
N SER A 273 18.71 19.48 -24.97
CA SER A 273 18.37 20.77 -25.57
C SER A 273 18.34 20.74 -27.10
N PHE A 274 19.19 19.94 -27.74
CA PHE A 274 19.45 20.09 -29.17
C PHE A 274 19.15 18.84 -30.02
N GLU A 275 18.92 17.67 -29.43
CA GLU A 275 18.35 16.55 -30.18
C GLU A 275 17.01 16.96 -30.78
N TYR A 276 16.84 16.67 -32.08
CA TYR A 276 15.69 17.14 -32.85
C TYR A 276 15.46 18.66 -32.73
N GLN A 277 16.55 19.44 -32.69
CA GLN A 277 16.55 20.90 -32.65
C GLN A 277 15.73 21.45 -31.47
N GLY A 278 15.65 20.73 -30.36
CA GLY A 278 14.83 21.15 -29.21
C GLY A 278 13.32 21.14 -29.46
N GLN A 279 12.86 20.51 -30.55
CA GLN A 279 11.44 20.37 -30.90
C GLN A 279 10.79 19.15 -30.23
N LYS A 280 11.11 18.96 -28.94
CA LYS A 280 10.48 17.95 -28.08
C LYS A 280 9.76 18.68 -26.96
N CYS A 281 8.57 18.23 -26.59
CA CYS A 281 7.86 18.74 -25.41
C CYS A 281 8.72 18.64 -24.15
N SER A 282 9.62 17.64 -24.08
CA SER A 282 10.56 17.40 -22.99
C SER A 282 11.94 18.07 -23.13
N ALA A 283 12.20 18.82 -24.22
CA ALA A 283 13.52 19.42 -24.45
C ALA A 283 13.95 20.34 -23.30
N CYS A 284 15.18 20.16 -22.81
CA CYS A 284 15.75 21.04 -21.78
C CYS A 284 15.99 22.42 -22.39
N SER A 285 15.31 23.44 -21.86
CA SER A 285 15.41 24.80 -22.41
C SER A 285 15.81 25.85 -21.38
N ARG A 286 16.03 25.42 -20.14
CA ARG A 286 16.64 26.20 -19.07
C ARG A 286 17.50 25.30 -18.18
N VAL A 287 18.67 25.76 -17.77
CA VAL A 287 19.53 25.03 -16.83
C VAL A 287 20.06 25.97 -15.75
N TYR A 288 20.06 25.50 -14.51
CA TYR A 288 20.55 26.20 -13.34
C TYR A 288 21.85 25.52 -12.90
N VAL A 289 22.96 26.25 -12.89
CA VAL A 289 24.31 25.68 -12.67
C VAL A 289 24.98 26.34 -11.47
N ALA A 290 25.50 25.55 -10.54
CA ALA A 290 26.25 26.09 -9.40
C ALA A 290 27.50 26.84 -9.87
N GLU A 291 27.79 27.97 -9.23
CA GLU A 291 28.91 28.86 -9.60
C GLU A 291 30.26 28.13 -9.58
N SER A 292 30.51 27.29 -8.58
CA SER A 292 31.77 26.52 -8.44
C SER A 292 32.10 25.62 -9.64
N VAL A 293 31.07 25.09 -10.33
CA VAL A 293 31.24 24.16 -11.47
C VAL A 293 31.01 24.82 -12.82
N TRP A 294 30.51 26.05 -12.87
CA TRP A 294 30.22 26.77 -14.10
C TRP A 294 31.41 26.89 -15.07
N PRO A 295 32.65 27.19 -14.64
CA PRO A 295 33.79 27.29 -15.56
C PRO A 295 34.05 26.00 -16.35
N GLU A 296 34.00 24.85 -15.67
CA GLU A 296 34.18 23.53 -16.30
C GLU A 296 32.98 23.17 -17.18
N TYR A 297 31.77 23.42 -16.69
CA TYR A 297 30.53 23.18 -17.43
C TYR A 297 30.49 23.98 -18.75
N LYS A 298 30.78 25.28 -18.69
CA LYS A 298 30.83 26.19 -19.85
C LYS A 298 31.86 25.69 -20.87
N LYS A 299 33.05 25.28 -20.42
CA LYS A 299 34.11 24.74 -21.28
C LYS A 299 33.63 23.51 -22.05
N HIS A 300 33.12 22.49 -21.36
CA HIS A 300 32.64 21.26 -22.00
C HIS A 300 31.46 21.51 -22.94
N LEU A 301 30.57 22.43 -22.56
CA LEU A 301 29.45 22.83 -23.40
C LEU A 301 29.92 23.47 -24.71
N GLN A 302 30.83 24.44 -24.65
CA GLN A 302 31.36 25.12 -25.85
C GLN A 302 32.17 24.18 -26.74
N GLU A 303 33.05 23.36 -26.15
CA GLU A 303 33.86 22.38 -26.88
C GLU A 303 33.00 21.40 -27.68
N GLN A 304 31.99 20.80 -27.05
CA GLN A 304 31.12 19.84 -27.72
C GLN A 304 30.22 20.50 -28.77
N LEU A 305 29.64 21.67 -28.48
CA LEU A 305 28.79 22.37 -29.44
C LEU A 305 29.55 22.75 -30.72
N SER A 306 30.83 23.08 -30.62
CA SER A 306 31.66 23.41 -31.79
C SER A 306 31.90 22.22 -32.74
N GLN A 307 31.72 20.99 -32.26
CA GLN A 307 31.92 19.76 -33.02
C GLN A 307 30.64 19.26 -33.72
N LEU A 308 29.47 19.80 -33.35
CA LEU A 308 28.19 19.38 -33.92
C LEU A 308 28.02 19.92 -35.34
N LYS A 309 27.69 19.03 -36.27
CA LYS A 309 27.34 19.39 -37.65
C LYS A 309 25.87 19.76 -37.77
N VAL A 310 25.60 20.82 -38.55
CA VAL A 310 24.27 21.34 -38.87
C VAL A 310 24.06 21.24 -40.37
N GLY A 311 22.99 20.59 -40.81
CA GLY A 311 22.70 20.48 -42.24
C GLY A 311 21.54 19.54 -42.56
N ASP A 312 21.51 19.08 -43.80
CA ASP A 312 20.45 18.24 -44.36
C ASP A 312 20.23 16.93 -43.56
N ALA A 313 18.97 16.52 -43.41
CA ALA A 313 18.59 15.29 -42.70
C ALA A 313 19.09 14.01 -43.40
N GLU A 314 19.29 14.05 -44.72
CA GLU A 314 19.82 12.91 -45.49
C GLU A 314 21.33 12.69 -45.30
N GLN A 315 22.03 13.67 -44.73
CA GLN A 315 23.44 13.54 -44.38
C GLN A 315 23.54 13.06 -42.92
N PHE A 316 23.73 11.75 -42.72
CA PHE A 316 23.54 11.11 -41.41
C PHE A 316 24.56 11.51 -40.33
N ASP A 317 25.64 12.20 -40.68
CA ASP A 317 26.60 12.76 -39.72
C ASP A 317 26.15 14.12 -39.15
N ASN A 318 25.08 14.72 -39.68
CA ASN A 318 24.47 15.91 -39.10
C ASN A 318 23.69 15.56 -37.82
N PHE A 319 24.17 16.09 -36.70
CA PHE A 319 23.46 16.01 -35.43
C PHE A 319 22.24 16.94 -35.41
N ILE A 320 22.41 18.13 -36.00
CA ILE A 320 21.39 19.17 -36.11
C ILE A 320 20.89 19.25 -37.55
N THR A 321 19.58 19.22 -37.69
CA THR A 321 18.82 19.29 -38.94
C THR A 321 17.93 20.55 -38.86
N PRO A 322 17.00 20.83 -39.79
CA PRO A 322 16.20 22.06 -39.77
C PRO A 322 15.03 21.97 -38.78
N VAL A 323 14.54 23.12 -38.31
CA VAL A 323 13.26 23.20 -37.61
C VAL A 323 12.08 22.99 -38.57
N ILE A 324 10.91 22.65 -38.05
CA ILE A 324 9.82 22.04 -38.82
C ILE A 324 9.26 22.89 -39.98
N HIS A 325 9.09 24.20 -39.80
CA HIS A 325 8.46 25.07 -40.80
C HIS A 325 8.82 26.55 -40.57
N GLU A 326 8.51 27.41 -41.53
CA GLU A 326 8.85 28.83 -41.53
C GLU A 326 8.40 29.58 -40.27
N ALA A 327 7.17 29.39 -39.79
CA ALA A 327 6.70 30.09 -38.59
C ALA A 327 7.52 29.73 -37.32
N SER A 328 8.07 28.52 -37.24
CA SER A 328 8.96 28.12 -36.14
C SER A 328 10.33 28.78 -36.32
N PHE A 329 10.86 28.81 -37.55
CA PHE A 329 12.09 29.52 -37.87
C PHE A 329 12.00 31.01 -37.53
N ASP A 330 10.97 31.71 -38.01
CA ASP A 330 10.83 33.15 -37.83
C ASP A 330 10.70 33.51 -36.35
N LYS A 331 9.95 32.71 -35.57
CA LYS A 331 9.84 32.85 -34.12
C LYS A 331 11.20 32.72 -33.42
N LEU A 332 12.00 31.71 -33.78
CA LEU A 332 13.29 31.44 -33.16
C LEU A 332 14.36 32.45 -33.60
N ASN A 333 14.39 32.80 -34.89
CA ASN A 333 15.27 33.84 -35.42
C ASN A 333 14.98 35.19 -34.77
N LYS A 334 13.70 35.53 -34.55
CA LYS A 334 13.33 36.74 -33.81
C LYS A 334 13.94 36.75 -32.40
N VAL A 335 13.84 35.66 -31.64
CA VAL A 335 14.49 35.55 -30.31
C VAL A 335 16.00 35.77 -30.41
N ILE A 336 16.67 35.19 -31.42
CA ILE A 336 18.11 35.37 -31.63
C ILE A 336 18.46 36.82 -32.00
N GLN A 337 17.64 37.51 -32.80
CA GLN A 337 17.88 38.91 -33.14
C GLN A 337 17.64 39.83 -31.94
N ASP A 338 16.52 39.66 -31.22
CA ASP A 338 16.16 40.47 -30.06
C ASP A 338 17.23 40.34 -28.96
N ALA A 339 17.77 39.14 -28.74
CA ALA A 339 18.81 38.87 -27.73
C ALA A 339 20.18 39.51 -28.01
N LYS A 340 20.41 40.12 -29.18
CA LYS A 340 21.68 40.85 -29.46
C LYS A 340 21.76 42.17 -28.72
N ASP A 341 20.61 42.78 -28.48
CA ASP A 341 20.47 44.11 -27.86
C ASP A 341 20.02 44.00 -26.39
N ASP A 342 19.89 42.77 -25.87
CA ASP A 342 19.43 42.49 -24.51
C ASP A 342 20.61 42.47 -23.52
N PRO A 343 20.69 43.42 -22.57
CA PRO A 343 21.81 43.51 -21.63
C PRO A 343 21.84 42.36 -20.61
N ASP A 344 20.73 41.65 -20.41
CA ASP A 344 20.63 40.55 -19.46
C ASP A 344 21.04 39.19 -20.06
N LEU A 345 21.45 39.15 -21.34
CA LEU A 345 21.83 37.94 -22.05
C LEU A 345 23.28 37.98 -22.56
N GLU A 346 24.11 37.06 -22.07
CA GLU A 346 25.44 36.77 -22.61
C GLU A 346 25.36 35.59 -23.59
N LEU A 347 25.71 35.81 -24.87
CA LEU A 347 25.82 34.73 -25.84
C LEU A 347 27.04 33.85 -25.54
N ILE A 348 26.81 32.58 -25.19
CA ILE A 348 27.87 31.60 -24.88
C ILE A 348 28.31 30.84 -26.13
N ALA A 349 27.34 30.45 -26.98
CA ALA A 349 27.57 29.73 -28.23
C ALA A 349 26.38 29.90 -29.18
N GLY A 350 26.61 29.81 -30.49
CA GLY A 350 25.54 29.81 -31.50
C GLY A 350 25.16 31.20 -32.01
N GLY A 351 23.85 31.49 -32.06
CA GLY A 351 23.31 32.77 -32.53
C GLY A 351 23.21 32.89 -34.06
N LYS A 352 23.11 31.76 -34.78
CA LYS A 352 23.03 31.71 -36.25
C LYS A 352 21.75 31.02 -36.70
N ALA A 353 21.08 31.60 -37.69
CA ALA A 353 19.91 31.02 -38.34
C ALA A 353 19.88 31.41 -39.82
N SER A 354 19.47 30.50 -40.70
CA SER A 354 19.23 30.77 -42.13
C SER A 354 18.03 29.98 -42.63
N LYS A 355 17.20 30.62 -43.45
CA LYS A 355 16.08 29.98 -44.17
C LYS A 355 16.28 29.96 -45.69
N GLU A 356 17.51 30.15 -46.19
CA GLU A 356 17.78 30.21 -47.63
C GLU A 356 17.46 28.89 -48.36
N LYS A 357 17.96 27.75 -47.84
CA LYS A 357 17.70 26.41 -48.41
C LYS A 357 16.64 25.63 -47.63
N GLY A 358 16.75 25.64 -46.31
CA GLY A 358 15.89 24.95 -45.35
C GLY A 358 15.85 25.74 -44.06
N TYR A 359 15.00 25.36 -43.12
CA TYR A 359 14.76 26.15 -41.89
C TYR A 359 15.82 25.89 -40.81
N PHE A 360 17.06 26.31 -41.01
CA PHE A 360 18.17 25.97 -40.12
C PHE A 360 18.35 26.99 -38.98
N VAL A 361 18.26 26.51 -37.73
CA VAL A 361 18.60 27.28 -36.52
C VAL A 361 19.71 26.53 -35.78
N HIS A 362 20.85 27.18 -35.55
CA HIS A 362 21.98 26.56 -34.87
C HIS A 362 21.73 26.46 -33.35
N PRO A 363 22.28 25.43 -32.67
CA PRO A 363 22.30 25.37 -31.21
C PRO A 363 22.81 26.67 -30.61
N THR A 364 21.95 27.32 -29.81
CA THR A 364 22.23 28.63 -29.24
C THR A 364 22.09 28.58 -27.73
N VAL A 365 23.08 29.10 -27.01
CA VAL A 365 23.14 29.10 -25.56
C VAL A 365 23.35 30.52 -25.07
N TYR A 366 22.43 31.00 -24.24
CA TYR A 366 22.53 32.28 -23.55
C TYR A 366 22.68 32.04 -22.06
N LYS A 367 23.63 32.71 -21.42
CA LYS A 367 23.66 32.86 -19.97
C LYS A 367 22.91 34.14 -19.62
N THR A 368 22.03 34.09 -18.63
CA THR A 368 21.28 35.26 -18.16
C THR A 368 21.64 35.64 -16.73
N THR A 369 21.61 36.94 -16.44
CA THR A 369 21.70 37.51 -15.10
C THR A 369 20.34 37.54 -14.38
N ASP A 370 19.24 37.57 -15.13
CA ASP A 370 17.88 37.51 -14.59
C ASP A 370 17.33 36.06 -14.64
N PRO A 371 17.19 35.37 -13.50
CA PRO A 371 16.67 34.00 -13.49
C PRO A 371 15.20 33.88 -13.94
N ARG A 372 14.47 35.00 -14.04
CA ARG A 372 13.07 35.07 -14.49
C ARG A 372 12.90 35.64 -15.90
N HIS A 373 14.00 35.87 -16.62
CA HIS A 373 13.97 36.32 -18.01
C HIS A 373 13.06 35.42 -18.86
N GLU A 374 12.44 35.99 -19.91
CA GLU A 374 11.57 35.26 -20.84
C GLU A 374 12.19 33.95 -21.38
N ILE A 375 13.51 33.91 -21.64
CA ILE A 375 14.22 32.72 -22.09
C ILE A 375 14.17 31.56 -21.07
N MET A 376 13.96 31.87 -19.78
CA MET A 376 13.85 30.92 -18.67
C MET A 376 12.41 30.49 -18.38
N SER A 377 11.39 31.18 -18.91
CA SER A 377 9.97 30.94 -18.57
C SER A 377 9.09 30.55 -19.77
N ARG A 378 9.37 31.08 -20.97
CA ARG A 378 8.59 30.84 -22.20
C ARG A 378 9.11 29.64 -23.01
N GLU A 379 8.19 28.76 -23.42
CA GLU A 379 8.50 27.66 -24.33
C GLU A 379 8.74 28.18 -25.76
N LEU A 380 9.92 27.87 -26.32
CA LEU A 380 10.33 28.29 -27.65
C LEU A 380 10.23 27.16 -28.68
N PHE A 381 10.32 25.89 -28.24
CA PHE A 381 10.26 24.71 -29.10
C PHE A 381 11.30 24.76 -30.24
N GLY A 382 12.56 24.98 -29.86
CA GLY A 382 13.69 25.17 -30.77
C GLY A 382 15.02 25.08 -30.04
N PRO A 383 16.16 25.15 -30.75
CA PRO A 383 17.47 24.82 -30.20
C PRO A 383 18.09 26.03 -29.49
N ILE A 384 17.37 26.58 -28.50
CA ILE A 384 17.78 27.74 -27.68
C ILE A 384 17.70 27.34 -26.20
N LEU A 385 18.84 27.42 -25.51
CA LEU A 385 18.99 27.10 -24.09
C LEU A 385 19.34 28.35 -23.29
N GLY A 386 18.55 28.64 -22.25
CA GLY A 386 18.89 29.60 -21.20
C GLY A 386 19.71 28.95 -20.08
N VAL A 387 20.73 29.63 -19.59
CA VAL A 387 21.55 29.21 -18.45
C VAL A 387 21.49 30.28 -17.38
N TYR A 388 21.18 29.89 -16.15
CA TYR A 388 21.35 30.74 -14.97
C TYR A 388 22.42 30.13 -14.05
N VAL A 389 23.39 30.94 -13.64
CA VAL A 389 24.44 30.53 -12.71
C VAL A 389 24.07 31.03 -11.33
N TYR A 390 23.96 30.14 -10.34
CA TYR A 390 23.56 30.48 -8.98
C TYR A 390 24.72 30.28 -8.00
N PRO A 391 24.84 31.10 -6.94
CA PRO A 391 25.85 30.89 -5.91
C PRO A 391 25.59 29.57 -5.18
N ASP A 392 26.63 28.76 -4.95
CA ASP A 392 26.51 27.43 -4.32
C ASP A 392 25.75 27.46 -2.99
N ALA A 393 25.94 28.50 -2.18
CA ALA A 393 25.28 28.69 -0.89
C ALA A 393 23.78 29.00 -1.00
N GLU A 394 23.27 29.31 -2.19
CA GLU A 394 21.86 29.61 -2.44
C GLU A 394 21.09 28.42 -3.06
N TRP A 395 21.57 27.20 -2.82
CA TRP A 395 20.94 25.96 -3.27
C TRP A 395 19.42 25.92 -2.99
N GLU A 396 19.00 26.17 -1.74
CA GLU A 396 17.59 26.09 -1.36
C GLU A 396 16.72 27.13 -2.08
N LYS A 397 17.19 28.38 -2.16
CA LYS A 397 16.52 29.45 -2.92
C LYS A 397 16.41 29.10 -4.40
N THR A 398 17.42 28.42 -4.94
CA THR A 398 17.43 27.98 -6.34
C THR A 398 16.37 26.91 -6.58
N LEU A 399 16.11 26.00 -5.63
CA LEU A 399 15.00 25.05 -5.74
C LEU A 399 13.64 25.76 -5.84
N GLU A 400 13.41 26.76 -4.99
CA GLU A 400 12.18 27.57 -5.04
C GLU A 400 12.05 28.35 -6.36
N LEU A 401 13.17 28.86 -6.85
CA LEU A 401 13.24 29.56 -8.13
C LEU A 401 12.88 28.62 -9.30
N VAL A 402 13.46 27.42 -9.37
CA VAL A 402 13.17 26.43 -10.42
C VAL A 402 11.68 26.11 -10.47
N ASP A 403 11.07 25.89 -9.30
CA ASP A 403 9.66 25.55 -9.14
C ASP A 403 8.72 26.68 -9.61
N THR A 404 9.08 27.94 -9.34
CA THR A 404 8.21 29.11 -9.55
C THR A 404 8.50 29.92 -10.81
N THR A 405 9.58 29.62 -11.56
CA THR A 405 9.94 30.39 -12.76
C THR A 405 9.00 30.10 -13.95
N SER A 406 8.39 28.91 -14.01
CA SER A 406 7.48 28.55 -15.10
C SER A 406 6.21 27.87 -14.59
N ARG A 407 5.12 28.08 -15.32
CA ARG A 407 3.83 27.39 -15.08
C ARG A 407 3.83 25.95 -15.57
N TYR A 408 4.83 25.51 -16.31
CA TYR A 408 4.92 24.13 -16.81
C TYR A 408 5.44 23.17 -15.75
N GLY A 409 5.10 21.89 -15.89
CA GLY A 409 5.44 20.83 -14.94
C GLY A 409 5.68 19.49 -15.64
N LEU A 410 6.35 19.49 -16.81
CA LEU A 410 6.51 18.30 -17.64
C LEU A 410 7.73 17.45 -17.26
N THR A 411 8.94 17.88 -17.59
CA THR A 411 10.17 17.13 -17.28
C THR A 411 11.23 18.00 -16.59
N GLY A 412 12.07 17.37 -15.77
CA GLY A 412 13.18 18.02 -15.08
C GLY A 412 14.33 17.05 -14.81
N SER A 413 15.55 17.54 -14.73
CA SER A 413 16.72 16.73 -14.38
C SER A 413 17.55 17.35 -13.26
N ILE A 414 17.97 16.53 -12.30
CA ILE A 414 18.89 16.88 -11.21
C ILE A 414 20.21 16.16 -11.47
N PHE A 415 21.29 16.92 -11.58
CA PHE A 415 22.66 16.40 -11.66
C PHE A 415 23.35 16.65 -10.31
N SER A 416 23.61 15.59 -9.55
CA SER A 416 24.23 15.63 -8.22
C SER A 416 24.76 14.25 -7.83
N MET A 417 25.94 14.20 -7.20
CA MET A 417 26.45 13.00 -6.53
C MET A 417 26.20 13.03 -5.02
N ASP A 418 25.57 14.09 -4.51
CA ASP A 418 25.18 14.21 -3.11
C ASP A 418 23.74 13.67 -2.93
N PRO A 419 23.55 12.60 -2.14
CA PRO A 419 22.23 12.01 -1.92
C PRO A 419 21.29 12.93 -1.13
N TYR A 420 21.81 13.77 -0.22
CA TYR A 420 20.99 14.71 0.57
C TYR A 420 20.50 15.85 -0.30
N ALA A 421 21.38 16.46 -1.11
CA ALA A 421 20.98 17.47 -2.08
C ALA A 421 19.96 16.91 -3.09
N THR A 422 20.17 15.67 -3.56
CA THR A 422 19.23 14.99 -4.46
C THR A 422 17.86 14.78 -3.81
N LEU A 423 17.81 14.28 -2.57
CA LEU A 423 16.56 14.09 -1.83
C LEU A 423 15.84 15.42 -1.59
N GLN A 424 16.57 16.47 -1.23
CA GLN A 424 16.02 17.81 -1.02
C GLN A 424 15.41 18.37 -2.31
N ALA A 425 16.14 18.29 -3.43
CA ALA A 425 15.64 18.73 -4.73
C ALA A 425 14.43 17.91 -5.19
N LYS A 426 14.45 16.58 -5.05
CA LYS A 426 13.29 15.71 -5.32
C LYS A 426 12.06 16.13 -4.53
N THR A 427 12.24 16.53 -3.27
CA THR A 427 11.14 16.91 -2.38
C THR A 427 10.60 18.29 -2.73
N LYS A 428 11.47 19.29 -2.87
CA LYS A 428 11.09 20.68 -3.16
C LYS A 428 10.54 20.85 -4.57
N LEU A 429 11.01 20.07 -5.55
CA LEU A 429 10.61 20.15 -6.96
C LEU A 429 9.53 19.14 -7.36
N ARG A 430 8.83 18.53 -6.38
CA ARG A 430 7.83 17.47 -6.60
C ARG A 430 6.76 17.83 -7.64
N HIS A 431 6.37 19.09 -7.73
CA HIS A 431 5.35 19.56 -8.66
C HIS A 431 5.92 20.24 -9.93
N ALA A 432 7.23 20.45 -10.00
CA ALA A 432 7.91 21.11 -11.11
C ALA A 432 8.18 20.19 -12.31
N ALA A 433 8.00 18.87 -12.14
CA ALA A 433 8.17 17.89 -13.21
C ALA A 433 7.32 16.63 -12.94
N GLY A 434 6.46 16.27 -13.89
CA GLY A 434 5.79 14.96 -13.91
C GLY A 434 6.73 13.81 -14.27
N MET A 435 7.87 14.13 -14.92
CA MET A 435 8.97 13.23 -15.23
C MET A 435 10.27 13.78 -14.64
N LEU A 436 10.73 13.23 -13.51
CA LEU A 436 11.96 13.65 -12.87
C LEU A 436 13.10 12.66 -13.16
N TYR A 437 14.23 13.19 -13.61
CA TYR A 437 15.42 12.44 -13.97
C TYR A 437 16.57 12.79 -13.03
N ILE A 438 17.39 11.80 -12.66
CA ILE A 438 18.57 12.00 -11.81
C ILE A 438 19.81 11.56 -12.60
N ASN A 439 20.80 12.45 -12.69
CA ASN A 439 22.08 12.24 -13.38
C ASN A 439 21.95 11.79 -14.84
N THR A 440 20.87 12.17 -15.51
CA THR A 440 20.61 11.89 -16.93
C THR A 440 19.75 12.98 -17.55
N LYS A 441 19.71 13.06 -18.88
CA LYS A 441 18.91 14.06 -19.61
C LYS A 441 17.41 13.91 -19.33
N CYS A 442 16.66 15.01 -19.37
CA CYS A 442 15.21 15.03 -19.13
C CYS A 442 14.35 14.57 -20.33
N THR A 443 14.97 13.97 -21.37
CA THR A 443 14.31 13.55 -22.61
C THR A 443 14.49 12.06 -22.86
N GLY A 444 13.67 11.50 -23.77
CA GLY A 444 13.80 10.12 -24.22
C GLY A 444 13.23 9.11 -23.24
N SER A 445 12.04 9.40 -22.72
CA SER A 445 11.21 8.40 -22.04
C SER A 445 10.96 7.22 -22.97
N ILE A 446 11.03 6.02 -22.40
CA ILE A 446 10.74 4.77 -23.11
C ILE A 446 9.40 4.25 -22.59
N VAL A 447 8.54 3.82 -23.51
CA VAL A 447 7.23 3.21 -23.19
C VAL A 447 7.43 2.07 -22.19
N ALA A 448 6.51 1.92 -21.25
CA ALA A 448 6.57 0.97 -20.13
C ALA A 448 7.66 1.21 -19.07
N GLN A 449 8.67 2.03 -19.35
CA GLN A 449 9.74 2.32 -18.39
C GLN A 449 9.53 3.66 -17.68
N GLN A 450 9.22 4.71 -18.43
CA GLN A 450 8.94 6.04 -17.88
C GLN A 450 7.64 6.59 -18.49
N PRO A 451 6.45 6.18 -17.99
CA PRO A 451 5.16 6.66 -18.49
C PRO A 451 5.11 8.18 -18.59
N PHE A 452 4.88 8.70 -19.79
CA PHE A 452 5.07 10.12 -20.08
C PHE A 452 3.80 10.93 -19.75
N GLY A 453 3.99 12.05 -19.07
CA GLY A 453 2.95 13.05 -18.81
C GLY A 453 3.35 14.04 -17.72
N GLY A 454 2.72 15.22 -17.70
CA GLY A 454 2.99 16.26 -16.70
C GLY A 454 1.76 17.09 -16.32
N SER A 455 1.79 17.69 -15.14
CA SER A 455 0.71 18.51 -14.60
C SER A 455 0.94 20.01 -14.86
N ARG A 456 0.19 20.88 -14.17
CA ARG A 456 0.19 22.34 -14.38
C ARG A 456 -0.23 22.68 -15.81
N ASP A 457 0.44 23.61 -16.47
CA ASP A 457 0.14 23.98 -17.85
C ASP A 457 0.60 22.94 -18.89
N SER A 458 1.19 21.81 -18.46
CA SER A 458 1.72 20.75 -19.33
C SER A 458 0.72 19.64 -19.69
N GLY A 459 -0.47 19.62 -19.10
CA GLY A 459 -1.50 18.66 -19.49
C GLY A 459 -2.34 18.11 -18.34
N THR A 460 -3.10 17.06 -18.66
CA THR A 460 -3.98 16.34 -17.75
C THR A 460 -3.28 15.21 -16.99
N ASN A 461 -2.04 14.86 -17.39
CA ASN A 461 -1.18 13.88 -16.72
C ASN A 461 -1.82 12.48 -16.57
N ASP A 462 -2.55 12.02 -17.59
CA ASP A 462 -3.15 10.68 -17.62
C ASP A 462 -2.12 9.54 -17.78
N LYS A 463 -0.84 9.90 -17.98
CA LYS A 463 0.32 9.02 -18.14
C LYS A 463 0.15 8.04 -19.30
N THR A 464 0.57 8.48 -20.48
CA THR A 464 0.57 7.67 -21.71
C THR A 464 1.27 6.32 -21.50
N GLY A 465 0.71 5.27 -22.11
CA GLY A 465 1.19 3.90 -21.95
C GLY A 465 0.76 3.20 -20.66
N THR A 466 -0.23 3.68 -19.90
CA THR A 466 -0.68 3.04 -18.65
C THR A 466 -2.17 2.70 -18.64
N VAL A 467 -2.59 1.86 -17.69
CA VAL A 467 -4.01 1.63 -17.34
C VAL A 467 -4.77 2.95 -17.12
N ALA A 468 -4.16 3.93 -16.44
CA ALA A 468 -4.83 5.22 -16.16
C ALA A 468 -5.23 5.95 -17.47
N HIS A 469 -4.35 5.92 -18.48
CA HIS A 469 -4.65 6.46 -19.79
C HIS A 469 -5.75 5.67 -20.51
N LEU A 470 -5.71 4.34 -20.46
CA LEU A 470 -6.75 3.48 -21.07
C LEU A 470 -8.13 3.70 -20.45
N GLN A 471 -8.20 3.85 -19.12
CA GLN A 471 -9.45 4.11 -18.40
C GLN A 471 -10.18 5.33 -18.91
N ARG A 472 -9.46 6.33 -19.46
CA ARG A 472 -10.05 7.53 -20.07
C ARG A 472 -10.93 7.21 -21.28
N PHE A 473 -10.81 6.04 -21.90
CA PHE A 473 -11.61 5.63 -23.06
C PHE A 473 -12.60 4.49 -22.77
N THR A 474 -12.88 4.20 -21.49
CA THR A 474 -13.89 3.22 -21.07
C THR A 474 -14.94 3.80 -20.10
N SER A 475 -16.20 3.38 -20.23
CA SER A 475 -17.30 3.65 -19.30
C SER A 475 -17.72 2.35 -18.59
N VAL A 476 -17.28 2.19 -17.35
CA VAL A 476 -17.44 0.94 -16.59
C VAL A 476 -18.88 0.76 -16.14
N ARG A 477 -19.41 -0.46 -16.30
CA ARG A 477 -20.72 -0.88 -15.77
C ARG A 477 -20.53 -2.06 -14.83
N SER A 478 -21.09 -1.98 -13.63
CA SER A 478 -21.21 -3.14 -12.75
C SER A 478 -22.47 -3.93 -13.10
N ILE A 479 -22.34 -5.26 -13.17
CA ILE A 479 -23.44 -6.19 -13.43
C ILE A 479 -23.47 -7.15 -12.25
N LYS A 480 -24.62 -7.19 -11.57
CA LYS A 480 -24.95 -8.17 -10.54
C LYS A 480 -26.03 -9.09 -11.10
N GLU A 481 -25.77 -10.39 -11.06
CA GLU A 481 -26.75 -11.44 -11.34
C GLU A 481 -27.08 -12.16 -10.04
N GLU A 482 -28.36 -12.32 -9.73
CA GLU A 482 -28.82 -13.13 -8.60
C GLU A 482 -29.43 -14.41 -9.14
N TYR A 483 -28.98 -15.55 -8.63
CA TYR A 483 -29.46 -16.88 -9.05
C TYR A 483 -30.68 -17.32 -8.26
N ASN A 484 -30.88 -16.76 -7.07
CA ASN A 484 -32.01 -17.09 -6.22
C ASN A 484 -33.16 -16.10 -6.49
N PRO A 485 -34.37 -16.57 -6.84
CA PRO A 485 -35.51 -15.69 -7.06
C PRO A 485 -35.98 -15.06 -5.74
N LEU A 486 -36.50 -13.83 -5.84
CA LEU A 486 -37.17 -13.17 -4.72
C LEU A 486 -38.63 -13.68 -4.63
N ASP A 487 -38.90 -14.55 -3.66
CA ASP A 487 -40.24 -15.14 -3.47
C ASP A 487 -41.23 -14.20 -2.77
N LYS A 488 -40.72 -13.30 -1.93
CA LYS A 488 -41.51 -12.36 -1.12
C LYS A 488 -40.85 -11.00 -1.09
N VAL A 489 -41.65 -9.94 -1.15
CA VAL A 489 -41.17 -8.55 -1.01
C VAL A 489 -40.90 -8.21 0.47
N GLN A 490 -41.58 -8.88 1.40
CA GLN A 490 -41.43 -8.66 2.83
C GLN A 490 -40.05 -9.08 3.32
N TYR A 491 -39.43 -8.24 4.14
CA TYR A 491 -38.26 -8.61 4.91
C TYR A 491 -38.68 -9.47 6.11
N PRO A 492 -37.76 -10.25 6.71
CA PRO A 492 -38.03 -10.96 7.96
C PRO A 492 -38.58 -10.08 9.09
N SER A 493 -38.22 -8.79 9.11
CA SER A 493 -38.77 -7.79 10.04
C SER A 493 -40.25 -7.46 9.81
N ASN A 494 -40.78 -7.70 8.61
CA ASN A 494 -42.19 -7.46 8.27
C ASN A 494 -43.09 -8.68 8.52
N GLU A 495 -42.53 -9.88 8.72
CA GLU A 495 -43.35 -11.04 9.05
C GLU A 495 -43.85 -10.91 10.51
N ALA A 496 -45.14 -10.59 10.68
CA ALA A 496 -45.86 -10.59 11.96
C ALA A 496 -45.82 -11.95 12.70
N ARG A 497 -45.17 -12.96 12.09
CA ARG A 497 -44.85 -14.25 12.66
C ARG A 497 -43.96 -14.13 13.90
N LEU A 498 -43.15 -13.07 14.05
CA LEU A 498 -42.45 -12.83 15.32
C LEU A 498 -43.41 -12.44 16.45
N LEU A 499 -44.49 -11.70 16.17
CA LEU A 499 -45.56 -11.38 17.13
C LEU A 499 -46.43 -12.61 17.43
N HIS A 500 -46.76 -13.40 16.41
CA HIS A 500 -47.56 -14.62 16.55
C HIS A 500 -46.79 -15.77 17.22
N LEU A 501 -45.49 -15.92 16.95
CA LEU A 501 -44.62 -16.87 17.65
C LEU A 501 -44.36 -16.43 19.09
N TRP A 502 -44.32 -15.13 19.40
CA TRP A 502 -44.32 -14.64 20.78
C TRP A 502 -45.61 -15.00 21.52
N GLN A 503 -46.77 -14.83 20.87
CA GLN A 503 -48.08 -15.18 21.44
C GLN A 503 -48.33 -16.68 21.56
N GLU A 504 -47.78 -17.50 20.65
CA GLU A 504 -47.77 -18.97 20.74
C GLU A 504 -46.74 -19.48 21.77
N MET A 505 -45.65 -18.74 22.03
CA MET A 505 -44.67 -19.11 23.07
C MET A 505 -45.13 -18.76 24.50
N GLU A 506 -46.07 -17.83 24.68
CA GLU A 506 -46.72 -17.56 25.97
C GLU A 506 -47.84 -18.57 26.30
N ASN A 507 -48.44 -19.18 25.28
CA ASN A 507 -49.54 -20.13 25.42
C ASN A 507 -49.16 -21.48 24.80
N GLU A 508 -48.49 -22.37 25.54
CA GLU A 508 -48.83 -23.81 25.51
C GLU A 508 -47.99 -24.63 26.51
N ASN A 509 -48.71 -25.08 27.55
CA ASN A 509 -48.35 -26.22 28.41
C ASN A 509 -48.64 -27.57 27.73
N ASP A 510 -49.05 -27.60 26.46
CA ASP A 510 -49.44 -28.83 25.78
C ASP A 510 -49.25 -28.64 24.28
N VAL A 511 -48.21 -29.22 23.67
CA VAL A 511 -48.29 -29.96 22.39
C VAL A 511 -47.01 -30.80 22.22
N GLU A 512 -47.23 -32.08 21.93
CA GLU A 512 -46.23 -33.11 21.66
C GLU A 512 -45.38 -32.87 20.41
N THR A 513 -44.20 -33.47 20.46
CA THR A 513 -43.05 -33.35 19.58
C THR A 513 -43.24 -33.87 18.16
N SER A 514 -42.89 -33.06 17.15
CA SER A 514 -42.53 -33.57 15.81
C SER A 514 -41.44 -32.80 15.03
N HIS A 515 -40.97 -31.63 15.48
CA HIS A 515 -39.97 -30.85 14.73
C HIS A 515 -38.51 -31.16 15.15
N PRO A 516 -37.58 -31.50 14.23
CA PRO A 516 -36.18 -31.85 14.54
C PRO A 516 -35.43 -30.75 15.29
N LEU A 517 -35.68 -29.48 14.92
CA LEU A 517 -35.09 -28.31 15.59
C LEU A 517 -35.65 -28.06 17.00
N ALA A 518 -36.90 -28.44 17.28
CA ALA A 518 -37.48 -28.37 18.63
C ALA A 518 -36.90 -29.46 19.54
N ALA A 519 -36.63 -30.66 19.00
CA ALA A 519 -35.92 -31.72 19.71
C ALA A 519 -34.45 -31.35 19.98
N ILE A 520 -33.78 -30.68 19.04
CA ILE A 520 -32.42 -30.15 19.21
C ILE A 520 -32.39 -29.02 20.24
N ARG A 521 -33.36 -28.08 20.20
CA ARG A 521 -33.48 -27.01 21.21
C ARG A 521 -33.87 -27.56 22.60
N LYS A 522 -34.76 -28.55 22.69
CA LYS A 522 -35.08 -29.25 23.95
C LYS A 522 -33.88 -30.03 24.49
N ARG A 523 -33.08 -30.68 23.63
CA ARG A 523 -31.81 -31.33 24.02
C ARG A 523 -30.73 -30.33 24.43
N LYS A 524 -30.57 -29.21 23.70
CA LYS A 524 -29.61 -28.14 24.04
C LYS A 524 -30.02 -27.40 25.31
N ARG A 525 -31.31 -27.12 25.52
CA ARG A 525 -31.84 -26.52 26.76
C ARG A 525 -31.79 -27.49 27.94
N LYS A 526 -32.01 -28.80 27.73
CA LYS A 526 -31.83 -29.84 28.75
C LYS A 526 -30.34 -30.06 29.08
N ALA A 527 -29.45 -29.98 28.10
CA ALA A 527 -28.00 -30.05 28.32
C ALA A 527 -27.45 -28.79 29.01
N LEU A 528 -27.95 -27.61 28.63
CA LEU A 528 -27.61 -26.34 29.25
C LEU A 528 -28.16 -26.25 30.67
N ASN A 529 -29.42 -26.68 30.92
CA ASN A 529 -29.97 -26.74 32.26
C ASN A 529 -29.28 -27.82 33.10
N ALA A 530 -28.94 -29.00 32.55
CA ALA A 530 -28.14 -30.00 33.27
C ALA A 530 -26.70 -29.52 33.57
N TYR A 531 -26.15 -28.65 32.71
CA TYR A 531 -24.85 -28.00 32.91
C TYR A 531 -24.93 -26.89 33.96
N ILE A 532 -26.01 -26.10 33.96
CA ILE A 532 -26.32 -25.07 34.97
C ILE A 532 -26.63 -25.73 36.33
N ASP A 533 -27.43 -26.79 36.37
CA ASP A 533 -27.73 -27.55 37.59
C ASP A 533 -26.47 -28.28 38.09
N GLY A 534 -25.62 -28.78 37.19
CA GLY A 534 -24.31 -29.34 37.53
C GLY A 534 -23.35 -28.29 38.09
N LEU A 535 -23.35 -27.08 37.54
CA LEU A 535 -22.59 -25.93 38.05
C LEU A 535 -23.14 -25.43 39.39
N LEU A 536 -24.46 -25.33 39.55
CA LEU A 536 -25.11 -24.95 40.82
C LEU A 536 -24.86 -25.99 41.91
N ALA A 537 -24.92 -27.29 41.58
CA ALA A 537 -24.56 -28.36 42.51
C ALA A 537 -23.06 -28.35 42.85
N ARG A 538 -22.19 -27.96 41.91
CA ARG A 538 -20.75 -27.81 42.14
C ARG A 538 -20.45 -26.56 42.98
N ILE A 539 -21.18 -25.47 42.77
CA ILE A 539 -21.10 -24.24 43.55
C ILE A 539 -21.59 -24.50 44.97
N GLN A 540 -22.74 -25.16 45.18
CA GLN A 540 -23.22 -25.56 46.51
C GLN A 540 -22.28 -26.56 47.20
N PHE A 541 -21.68 -27.48 46.46
CA PHE A 541 -20.65 -28.38 46.99
C PHE A 541 -19.40 -27.60 47.42
N LEU A 542 -18.95 -26.62 46.63
CA LEU A 542 -17.81 -25.76 46.95
C LEU A 542 -18.11 -24.80 48.11
N GLU A 543 -19.33 -24.25 48.21
CA GLU A 543 -19.82 -23.45 49.33
C GLU A 543 -19.82 -24.27 50.63
N SER A 544 -20.35 -25.51 50.63
CA SER A 544 -20.34 -26.39 51.81
C SER A 544 -18.94 -26.80 52.28
N ARG A 545 -17.97 -26.84 51.35
CA ARG A 545 -16.56 -27.15 51.65
C ARG A 545 -15.75 -25.93 52.06
N LEU A 546 -16.14 -24.73 51.61
CA LEU A 546 -15.59 -23.46 52.09
C LEU A 546 -16.02 -23.19 53.53
N GLU A 547 -17.29 -23.47 53.89
CA GLU A 547 -17.77 -23.38 55.27
C GLU A 547 -17.05 -24.40 56.19
N HIS A 548 -16.81 -25.63 55.72
CA HIS A 548 -16.00 -26.61 56.48
C HIS A 548 -14.51 -26.24 56.58
N ALA A 549 -13.96 -25.48 55.63
CA ALA A 549 -12.56 -25.04 55.65
C ALA A 549 -12.34 -23.82 56.56
N GLN A 550 -13.37 -22.96 56.71
CA GLN A 550 -13.37 -21.82 57.62
C GLN A 550 -13.41 -22.25 59.10
N ASP A 551 -14.12 -23.34 59.43
CA ASP A 551 -14.13 -23.88 60.80
C ASP A 551 -12.82 -24.60 61.20
N SER A 552 -12.06 -25.13 60.24
CA SER A 552 -10.77 -25.79 60.51
C SER A 552 -9.56 -24.85 60.56
N ASN A 553 -9.61 -23.68 59.89
CA ASN A 553 -8.52 -22.70 59.89
C ASN A 553 -8.59 -21.69 61.04
N ALA A 554 -9.72 -21.59 61.74
CA ALA A 554 -9.82 -20.82 62.99
C ALA A 554 -9.08 -21.48 64.17
N ALA A 555 -8.75 -22.78 64.07
CA ALA A 555 -8.08 -23.54 65.14
C ALA A 555 -6.54 -23.66 64.98
N ALA A 556 -5.96 -23.25 63.84
CA ALA A 556 -4.53 -23.37 63.57
C ALA A 556 -3.74 -22.05 63.64
N LEU A 557 -4.44 -20.91 63.68
CA LEU A 557 -3.83 -19.56 63.68
C LEU A 557 -3.52 -18.99 65.08
N ASP A 558 -3.87 -19.71 66.15
CA ASP A 558 -3.60 -19.29 67.54
C ASP A 558 -2.26 -19.83 68.12
N THR A 559 -1.45 -20.56 67.33
CA THR A 559 -0.23 -21.23 67.85
C THR A 559 1.09 -20.83 67.19
N ILE A 560 1.11 -19.85 66.29
CA ILE A 560 2.34 -19.43 65.59
C ILE A 560 2.50 -17.91 65.71
N ASN A 561 2.58 -17.43 66.96
CA ASN A 561 2.93 -16.03 67.26
C ASN A 561 4.01 -15.92 68.34
N GLU A 562 4.83 -16.95 68.50
CA GLU A 562 6.04 -16.87 69.33
C GLU A 562 7.24 -17.47 68.60
N GLN A 563 8.30 -16.66 68.52
CA GLN A 563 9.67 -16.97 68.11
C GLN A 563 9.97 -16.91 66.59
N VAL A 564 10.74 -15.88 66.17
CA VAL A 564 12.18 -15.99 65.83
C VAL A 564 12.66 -14.66 65.19
N ASP A 565 13.82 -14.20 65.68
CA ASP A 565 14.53 -12.94 65.40
C ASP A 565 15.01 -12.71 63.94
N GLU A 566 15.21 -11.43 63.59
CA GLU A 566 15.98 -10.96 62.42
C GLU A 566 17.47 -11.41 62.47
N PRO A 567 18.10 -11.61 61.30
CA PRO A 567 19.24 -10.73 60.99
C PRO A 567 19.36 -10.30 59.51
N THR A 568 19.60 -8.99 59.38
CA THR A 568 20.29 -8.20 58.34
C THR A 568 21.18 -8.90 57.28
N SER A 569 20.94 -8.61 56.00
CA SER A 569 21.94 -8.03 55.06
C SER A 569 21.28 -7.51 53.77
N ARG A 570 21.39 -6.21 53.50
CA ARG A 570 20.92 -5.54 52.27
C ARG A 570 21.92 -5.76 51.12
N CYS A 571 21.41 -6.01 49.91
CA CYS A 571 22.07 -5.60 48.67
C CYS A 571 21.09 -4.71 47.88
N SER A 572 21.38 -3.41 47.85
CA SER A 572 20.73 -2.43 46.99
C SER A 572 21.44 -2.42 45.62
N PRO A 573 20.75 -2.23 44.48
CA PRO A 573 21.43 -1.89 43.24
C PRO A 573 21.81 -0.41 43.28
N GLU A 574 23.08 -0.13 43.58
CA GLU A 574 23.71 1.15 43.27
C GLU A 574 23.89 1.29 41.75
N ASN A 575 23.89 2.54 41.28
CA ASN A 575 24.19 2.98 39.91
C ASN A 575 25.37 2.21 39.26
N GLU A 576 25.09 1.17 38.49
CA GLU A 576 26.06 0.61 37.52
C GLU A 576 25.77 1.21 36.14
N SER A 577 26.61 2.16 35.74
CA SER A 577 26.65 2.66 34.36
C SER A 577 27.15 1.56 33.43
N LEU A 578 26.38 1.26 32.39
CA LEU A 578 26.81 0.40 31.29
C LEU A 578 28.01 1.05 30.57
N PRO A 579 29.01 0.28 30.11
CA PRO A 579 30.13 0.84 29.38
C PRO A 579 29.63 1.52 28.09
N GLN A 580 29.98 2.80 27.92
CA GLN A 580 29.73 3.55 26.70
C GLN A 580 30.40 2.81 25.53
N VAL A 581 29.58 2.27 24.63
CA VAL A 581 30.03 1.71 23.36
C VAL A 581 30.22 2.87 22.38
N ASP A 582 31.46 3.03 21.92
CA ASP A 582 31.92 4.07 21.02
C ASP A 582 31.31 3.86 19.61
N PHE A 583 30.35 4.70 19.21
CA PHE A 583 29.62 4.62 17.93
C PHE A 583 30.42 5.19 16.75
N ASN A 584 31.67 4.75 16.58
CA ASN A 584 32.53 5.16 15.46
C ASN A 584 32.99 3.96 14.61
N ARG A 585 32.02 3.22 14.05
CA ARG A 585 32.18 2.47 12.80
C ARG A 585 30.94 2.64 11.93
N SER A 586 31.12 3.37 10.83
CA SER A 586 30.34 3.41 9.57
C SER A 586 28.90 2.87 9.56
N HIS A 587 27.96 3.77 9.23
CA HIS A 587 26.72 3.58 8.47
C HIS A 587 26.19 2.15 8.26
N GLU A 588 25.00 1.89 8.80
CA GLU A 588 23.82 1.49 8.03
C GLU A 588 22.59 1.60 8.96
N SER A 589 21.53 2.29 8.51
CA SER A 589 20.23 2.22 9.18
C SER A 589 19.75 0.77 9.08
N CYS A 590 19.85 0.00 10.16
CA CYS A 590 19.23 -1.31 10.23
C CYS A 590 17.71 -1.09 10.30
N MET A 591 17.07 -0.91 9.14
CA MET A 591 15.64 -1.18 9.02
C MET A 591 15.44 -2.62 9.49
N LEU A 592 14.63 -2.80 10.54
CA LEU A 592 14.10 -4.11 10.97
C LEU A 592 13.38 -4.74 9.78
N THR A 593 14.13 -5.39 8.91
CA THR A 593 13.65 -6.06 7.72
C THR A 593 13.39 -7.49 8.14
N ASN A 594 12.12 -7.88 8.07
CA ASN A 594 11.70 -9.24 8.32
C ASN A 594 12.49 -10.18 7.40
N THR A 595 13.35 -11.04 7.95
CA THR A 595 14.15 -12.01 7.18
C THR A 595 13.30 -13.06 6.47
N LEU A 596 12.01 -13.19 6.83
CA LEU A 596 11.00 -13.97 6.08
C LEU A 596 10.49 -13.26 4.81
N VAL A 597 10.83 -11.99 4.62
CA VAL A 597 10.51 -11.14 3.46
C VAL A 597 11.78 -10.63 2.76
N ALA A 598 12.93 -10.59 3.47
CA ALA A 598 14.14 -9.91 3.03
C ALA A 598 15.17 -10.77 2.28
N SER A 599 14.91 -12.06 2.06
CA SER A 599 15.69 -12.82 1.06
C SER A 599 15.00 -12.71 -0.31
N GLU A 600 15.77 -12.38 -1.36
CA GLU A 600 15.24 -12.09 -2.69
C GLU A 600 14.19 -13.14 -3.13
N PRO A 601 12.97 -12.73 -3.51
CA PRO A 601 11.99 -13.67 -4.02
C PRO A 601 12.49 -14.21 -5.36
N GLN A 602 12.88 -15.49 -5.41
CA GLN A 602 13.13 -16.16 -6.68
C GLN A 602 11.80 -16.36 -7.42
N ILE A 603 11.48 -15.39 -8.29
CA ILE A 603 10.41 -15.50 -9.28
C ILE A 603 10.79 -16.64 -10.23
N ARG A 604 10.08 -17.77 -10.17
CA ARG A 604 10.20 -18.84 -11.16
C ARG A 604 8.94 -18.96 -12.00
N VAL A 605 9.12 -18.73 -13.29
CA VAL A 605 8.08 -18.78 -14.32
C VAL A 605 7.80 -20.24 -14.70
N LYS A 606 6.55 -20.70 -14.59
CA LYS A 606 6.08 -21.89 -15.33
C LYS A 606 5.61 -21.47 -16.73
N ARG A 607 5.58 -22.44 -17.66
CA ARG A 607 5.23 -22.32 -19.10
C ARG A 607 3.91 -21.60 -19.47
N TYR A 608 3.12 -21.15 -18.49
CA TYR A 608 1.89 -20.37 -18.67
C TYR A 608 1.83 -19.16 -17.72
N GLY A 609 2.79 -18.26 -17.84
CA GLY A 609 2.59 -16.80 -17.81
C GLY A 609 2.07 -16.05 -16.56
N GLN A 610 1.57 -16.68 -15.50
CA GLN A 610 1.17 -15.93 -14.28
C GLN A 610 2.24 -15.98 -13.18
N PRO A 611 2.70 -14.83 -12.66
CA PRO A 611 3.51 -14.79 -11.44
C PRO A 611 2.58 -15.04 -10.23
N THR A 612 2.81 -16.13 -9.50
CA THR A 612 2.15 -16.37 -8.21
C THR A 612 3.15 -16.09 -7.09
N TYR A 613 2.77 -15.23 -6.14
CA TYR A 613 3.52 -15.04 -4.90
C TYR A 613 3.48 -16.35 -4.09
N LEU A 614 4.63 -16.98 -3.91
CA LEU A 614 4.81 -18.08 -2.97
C LEU A 614 5.65 -17.55 -1.81
N GLY A 615 4.99 -17.03 -0.78
CA GLY A 615 5.64 -16.82 0.50
C GLY A 615 6.26 -18.13 1.00
N HIS A 616 7.29 -18.04 1.84
CA HIS A 616 8.00 -19.22 2.37
C HIS A 616 7.11 -20.21 3.16
N SER A 617 5.86 -19.83 3.47
CA SER A 617 4.82 -20.67 4.07
C SER A 617 3.94 -21.43 3.06
N SER A 618 4.43 -21.75 1.85
CA SER A 618 3.61 -22.42 0.84
C SER A 618 3.07 -23.78 1.30
N THR A 619 1.86 -24.11 0.83
CA THR A 619 1.18 -25.42 0.88
C THR A 619 2.10 -26.60 0.53
N LEU A 620 3.21 -26.35 -0.19
CA LEU A 620 4.21 -27.34 -0.57
C LEU A 620 5.03 -27.87 0.62
N SER A 621 5.38 -27.02 1.60
CA SER A 621 6.11 -27.44 2.82
C SER A 621 5.22 -28.30 3.72
N PHE A 622 3.94 -27.94 3.85
CA PHE A 622 2.92 -28.75 4.49
C PHE A 622 2.74 -30.10 3.78
N SER A 623 2.60 -30.08 2.45
CA SER A 623 2.48 -31.29 1.62
C SER A 623 3.69 -32.22 1.75
N LYS A 624 4.91 -31.66 1.88
CA LYS A 624 6.15 -32.43 2.07
C LYS A 624 6.23 -33.08 3.46
N ASN A 625 5.77 -32.38 4.50
CA ASN A 625 5.70 -32.95 5.86
C ASN A 625 4.61 -34.03 5.98
N VAL A 626 3.43 -33.82 5.39
CA VAL A 626 2.38 -34.84 5.32
C VAL A 626 2.89 -36.09 4.59
N ARG A 627 3.67 -35.93 3.51
CA ARG A 627 4.29 -37.06 2.80
C ARG A 627 5.33 -37.80 3.64
N ASN A 628 6.20 -37.09 4.36
CA ASN A 628 7.20 -37.72 5.23
C ASN A 628 6.52 -38.50 6.38
N LEU A 629 5.45 -37.95 6.96
CA LEU A 629 4.63 -38.63 7.97
C LEU A 629 3.94 -39.89 7.40
N LEU A 630 3.42 -39.82 6.16
CA LEU A 630 2.83 -40.97 5.47
C LEU A 630 3.87 -42.05 5.12
N GLN A 631 5.08 -41.66 4.71
CA GLN A 631 6.19 -42.59 4.43
C GLN A 631 6.75 -43.23 5.70
N GLN A 632 6.76 -42.53 6.83
CA GLN A 632 7.19 -43.07 8.12
C GLN A 632 6.14 -44.02 8.74
N SER A 633 4.86 -43.87 8.40
CA SER A 633 3.77 -44.69 8.93
C SER A 633 3.42 -45.91 8.05
N THR A 634 3.96 -46.02 6.84
CA THR A 634 3.73 -47.16 5.93
C THR A 634 5.04 -47.90 5.65
N SER A 635 5.16 -49.16 6.11
CA SER A 635 6.31 -50.03 5.85
C SER A 635 6.26 -50.69 4.46
N VAL A 636 5.71 -50.01 3.46
CA VAL A 636 5.55 -50.53 2.10
C VAL A 636 6.21 -49.56 1.12
N ALA A 637 7.24 -50.03 0.41
CA ALA A 637 7.85 -49.29 -0.69
C ALA A 637 6.81 -49.06 -1.81
N ASP A 638 6.73 -47.82 -2.30
CA ASP A 638 5.81 -47.38 -3.36
C ASP A 638 5.91 -48.30 -4.60
N PRO A 639 4.86 -49.05 -4.97
CA PRO A 639 4.92 -50.02 -6.07
C PRO A 639 5.00 -49.39 -7.48
N ASN A 640 4.82 -48.07 -7.62
CA ASN A 640 4.66 -47.43 -8.93
C ASN A 640 5.72 -46.39 -9.31
N GLY A 641 6.76 -46.17 -8.49
CA GLY A 641 7.92 -45.37 -8.90
C GLY A 641 7.61 -43.97 -9.44
N VAL A 642 6.51 -43.35 -8.98
CA VAL A 642 6.16 -41.99 -9.40
C VAL A 642 7.00 -41.00 -8.59
N SER A 643 8.17 -40.66 -9.13
CA SER A 643 8.94 -39.52 -8.66
C SER A 643 8.11 -38.25 -8.85
N ILE A 644 7.63 -37.68 -7.74
CA ILE A 644 7.14 -36.29 -7.69
C ILE A 644 8.32 -35.39 -7.25
N GLU A 645 9.53 -35.68 -7.72
CA GLU A 645 10.60 -34.70 -7.76
C GLU A 645 10.60 -34.12 -9.16
N ARG A 646 10.10 -32.89 -9.31
CA ARG A 646 10.54 -32.09 -10.45
C ARG A 646 12.01 -31.78 -10.20
N GLU A 647 12.89 -32.33 -11.03
CA GLU A 647 14.35 -32.14 -11.00
C GLU A 647 14.79 -30.67 -11.12
N ASP A 648 13.88 -29.73 -11.37
CA ASP A 648 14.21 -28.32 -11.56
C ASP A 648 14.39 -27.52 -10.25
N VAL A 649 14.14 -28.09 -9.07
CA VAL A 649 14.32 -27.38 -7.79
C VAL A 649 15.15 -28.20 -6.79
N SER A 650 16.46 -28.21 -6.98
CA SER A 650 17.41 -28.70 -5.98
C SER A 650 17.49 -27.73 -4.79
N TYR A 651 16.64 -27.89 -3.78
CA TYR A 651 16.91 -27.28 -2.48
C TYR A 651 18.06 -28.03 -1.83
N ALA A 652 19.17 -27.33 -1.53
CA ALA A 652 20.30 -27.89 -0.81
C ALA A 652 19.83 -28.62 0.46
N THR A 653 20.27 -29.87 0.64
CA THR A 653 19.92 -30.75 1.76
C THR A 653 20.51 -30.28 3.10
N THR A 654 21.45 -29.32 3.09
CA THR A 654 22.05 -28.72 4.28
C THR A 654 21.39 -27.37 4.61
N LEU A 655 20.74 -27.29 5.78
CA LEU A 655 20.11 -26.06 6.26
C LEU A 655 21.19 -25.05 6.71
N PRO A 656 21.16 -23.79 6.22
CA PRO A 656 22.16 -22.78 6.61
C PRO A 656 22.17 -22.56 8.13
N PRO A 657 23.34 -22.36 8.77
CA PRO A 657 23.45 -22.17 10.22
C PRO A 657 22.67 -20.93 10.69
N ILE A 658 22.25 -20.93 11.96
CA ILE A 658 21.68 -19.72 12.58
C ILE A 658 22.80 -18.69 12.69
N GLY A 659 22.65 -17.56 12.01
CA GLY A 659 23.66 -16.50 11.92
C GLY A 659 23.71 -15.61 13.17
N LEU A 660 23.90 -16.20 14.35
CA LEU A 660 24.02 -15.48 15.62
C LEU A 660 25.45 -15.60 16.16
N ASP A 661 26.16 -14.47 16.25
CA ASP A 661 27.49 -14.42 16.86
C ASP A 661 27.37 -14.35 18.39
N LEU A 662 27.35 -15.51 19.03
CA LEU A 662 27.25 -15.64 20.48
C LEU A 662 28.47 -15.07 21.24
N ALA A 663 29.63 -14.94 20.57
CA ALA A 663 30.83 -14.40 21.21
C ALA A 663 30.68 -12.88 21.40
N ASN A 664 30.24 -12.18 20.37
CA ASN A 664 30.14 -10.72 20.34
C ASN A 664 28.76 -10.15 20.74
N THR A 665 27.76 -11.01 21.01
CA THR A 665 26.47 -10.55 21.52
C THR A 665 26.62 -10.06 22.97
N PRO A 666 26.27 -8.78 23.28
CA PRO A 666 26.30 -8.28 24.64
C PRO A 666 25.20 -8.99 25.44
N LEU A 667 25.55 -9.63 26.56
CA LEU A 667 24.59 -10.33 27.43
C LEU A 667 24.75 -9.85 28.88
N PRO A 668 23.68 -9.87 29.69
CA PRO A 668 23.75 -9.42 31.08
C PRO A 668 24.60 -10.36 31.95
N ARG A 669 25.01 -9.94 33.14
CA ARG A 669 25.66 -10.85 34.11
C ARG A 669 24.68 -11.96 34.50
N LEU A 670 25.17 -13.18 34.78
CA LEU A 670 24.34 -14.36 35.06
C LEU A 670 23.27 -14.10 36.14
N GLN A 671 23.61 -13.40 37.23
CA GLN A 671 22.66 -13.06 38.29
C GLN A 671 21.51 -12.17 37.80
N TYR A 672 21.80 -11.20 36.92
CA TYR A 672 20.79 -10.35 36.32
C TYR A 672 20.00 -11.09 35.23
N ALA A 673 20.66 -11.97 34.46
CA ALA A 673 19.99 -12.85 33.50
C ALA A 673 18.96 -13.77 34.18
N GLU A 674 19.30 -14.37 35.32
CA GLU A 674 18.37 -15.17 36.14
C GLU A 674 17.22 -14.33 36.68
N TYR A 675 17.49 -13.09 37.09
CA TYR A 675 16.47 -12.14 37.51
C TYR A 675 15.48 -11.81 36.37
N LEU A 676 15.97 -11.58 35.15
CA LEU A 676 15.14 -11.34 33.96
C LEU A 676 14.24 -12.56 33.66
N VAL A 677 14.80 -13.77 33.69
CA VAL A 677 14.04 -15.01 33.45
C VAL A 677 12.96 -15.24 34.51
N ASN A 678 13.30 -15.02 35.79
CA ASN A 678 12.33 -15.11 36.89
C ASN A 678 11.24 -14.06 36.77
N THR A 679 11.59 -12.84 36.33
CA THR A 679 10.63 -11.76 36.09
C THR A 679 9.61 -12.17 35.03
N VAL A 680 10.07 -12.67 33.87
CA VAL A 680 9.17 -13.16 32.82
C VAL A 680 8.31 -14.33 33.32
N SER A 681 8.90 -15.26 34.08
CA SER A 681 8.19 -16.42 34.62
C SER A 681 7.09 -16.03 35.63
N ILE A 682 7.35 -15.05 36.50
CA ILE A 682 6.39 -14.57 37.49
C ILE A 682 5.25 -13.79 36.83
N HIS A 683 5.57 -12.92 35.88
CA HIS A 683 4.57 -12.02 35.29
C HIS A 683 3.76 -12.65 34.16
N LEU A 684 4.36 -13.53 33.35
CA LEU A 684 3.70 -14.14 32.19
C LEU A 684 3.40 -15.63 32.37
N GLY A 685 4.11 -16.34 33.26
CA GLY A 685 4.03 -17.80 33.38
C GLY A 685 2.69 -18.33 33.92
N SER A 686 1.87 -17.48 34.55
CA SER A 686 0.51 -17.82 34.98
C SER A 686 -0.52 -17.72 33.84
N LEU A 687 -0.19 -17.02 32.75
CA LEU A 687 -1.08 -16.76 31.61
C LEU A 687 -0.64 -17.51 30.35
N TYR A 688 0.65 -17.75 30.19
CA TYR A 688 1.24 -18.36 29.00
C TYR A 688 2.32 -19.39 29.36
N CYS A 689 2.38 -20.46 28.58
CA CYS A 689 3.46 -21.44 28.59
C CYS A 689 4.48 -21.06 27.50
N LEU A 690 5.44 -20.18 27.85
CA LEU A 690 6.43 -19.63 26.91
C LEU A 690 7.79 -20.34 26.96
N PHE A 691 8.12 -20.94 28.10
CA PHE A 691 9.28 -21.79 28.34
C PHE A 691 9.11 -22.51 29.68
N ASN A 692 9.88 -23.57 29.92
CA ASN A 692 9.99 -24.20 31.25
C ASN A 692 11.08 -23.50 32.09
N PRO A 693 10.75 -22.78 33.18
CA PRO A 693 11.73 -21.98 33.93
C PRO A 693 12.89 -22.78 34.50
N ASP A 694 12.64 -23.97 35.04
CA ASP A 694 13.67 -24.82 35.65
C ASP A 694 14.67 -25.31 34.60
N HIS A 695 14.16 -25.81 33.47
CA HIS A 695 15.01 -26.26 32.36
C HIS A 695 15.77 -25.09 31.72
N PHE A 696 15.11 -23.94 31.59
CA PHE A 696 15.69 -22.75 30.99
C PHE A 696 16.82 -22.18 31.85
N ILE A 697 16.64 -22.06 33.17
CA ILE A 697 17.68 -21.58 34.09
C ILE A 697 18.87 -22.56 34.14
N GLN A 698 18.61 -23.87 34.13
CA GLN A 698 19.69 -24.86 34.07
C GLN A 698 20.51 -24.73 32.78
N ARG A 699 19.85 -24.56 31.63
CA ARG A 699 20.52 -24.37 30.34
C ARG A 699 21.23 -23.02 30.27
N LEU A 700 20.68 -21.99 30.88
CA LEU A 700 21.28 -20.66 31.00
C LEU A 700 22.58 -20.69 31.79
N LYS A 701 22.59 -21.34 32.97
CA LYS A 701 23.81 -21.53 33.77
C LYS A 701 24.89 -22.29 32.98
N ALA A 702 24.50 -23.39 32.32
CA ALA A 702 25.41 -24.15 31.47
C ALA A 702 26.00 -23.30 30.33
N PHE A 703 25.19 -22.46 29.68
CA PHE A 703 25.63 -21.56 28.62
C PHE A 703 26.65 -20.51 29.12
N TYR A 704 26.42 -19.89 30.29
CA TYR A 704 27.38 -18.95 30.87
C TYR A 704 28.69 -19.64 31.31
N ASP A 705 28.61 -20.86 31.81
CA ASP A 705 29.78 -21.68 32.13
C ASP A 705 30.56 -22.10 30.88
N GLU A 706 29.88 -22.46 29.79
CA GLU A 706 30.49 -22.80 28.50
C GLU A 706 31.16 -21.56 27.87
N ARG A 707 30.53 -20.39 27.97
CA ARG A 707 31.05 -19.10 27.48
C ARG A 707 32.31 -18.65 28.25
N THR A 708 32.32 -18.79 29.57
CA THR A 708 33.51 -18.46 30.40
C THR A 708 34.68 -19.43 30.15
N LYS A 709 34.40 -20.66 29.73
CA LYS A 709 35.41 -21.68 29.36
C LYS A 709 35.89 -21.57 27.90
N GLY A 710 35.38 -20.62 27.12
CA GLY A 710 35.81 -20.37 25.74
C GLY A 710 35.44 -21.47 24.74
N VAL A 711 34.38 -22.23 25.01
CA VAL A 711 33.89 -23.28 24.10
C VAL A 711 33.21 -22.62 22.89
N LEU A 712 33.53 -23.08 21.66
CA LEU A 712 32.85 -22.66 20.43
C LEU A 712 31.40 -23.17 20.45
N LEU A 713 30.44 -22.26 20.65
CA LEU A 713 29.02 -22.58 20.71
C LEU A 713 28.37 -22.32 19.35
N GLU A 714 27.78 -23.36 18.75
CA GLU A 714 26.91 -23.17 17.59
C GLU A 714 25.56 -22.58 18.02
N ALA A 715 25.13 -21.53 17.32
CA ALA A 715 23.84 -20.92 17.57
C ALA A 715 22.67 -21.87 17.28
N SER A 716 21.66 -21.80 18.14
CA SER A 716 20.49 -22.68 18.13
C SER A 716 19.22 -21.88 18.40
N LEU A 717 18.05 -22.48 18.14
CA LEU A 717 16.75 -21.87 18.44
C LEU A 717 16.61 -21.45 19.91
N TRP A 718 17.25 -22.18 20.82
CA TRP A 718 17.23 -21.84 22.24
C TRP A 718 17.94 -20.51 22.53
N HIS A 719 19.00 -20.17 21.79
CA HIS A 719 19.67 -18.87 21.95
C HIS A 719 18.79 -17.70 21.47
N ILE A 720 17.94 -17.93 20.47
CA ILE A 720 16.93 -16.95 20.03
C ILE A 720 15.85 -16.81 21.10
N GLN A 721 15.38 -17.93 21.68
CA GLN A 721 14.47 -17.92 22.84
C GLN A 721 15.08 -17.14 24.02
N MET A 722 16.37 -17.32 24.29
CA MET A 722 17.11 -16.61 25.34
C MET A 722 17.07 -15.09 25.15
N LEU A 723 17.38 -14.62 23.95
CA LEU A 723 17.35 -13.19 23.64
C LEU A 723 15.92 -12.61 23.74
N LEU A 724 14.89 -13.34 23.29
CA LEU A 724 13.50 -12.90 23.42
C LEU A 724 13.05 -12.84 24.89
N VAL A 725 13.44 -13.80 25.72
CA VAL A 725 13.13 -13.78 27.16
C VAL A 725 13.84 -12.62 27.86
N PHE A 726 15.08 -12.30 27.49
CA PHE A 726 15.77 -11.11 28.01
C PHE A 726 15.10 -9.82 27.54
N ALA A 727 14.68 -9.74 26.28
CA ALA A 727 13.94 -8.60 25.75
C ALA A 727 12.68 -8.32 26.60
N PHE A 728 11.89 -9.36 26.91
CA PHE A 728 10.74 -9.23 27.79
C PHE A 728 11.09 -8.88 29.23
N GLY A 729 12.11 -9.52 29.80
CA GLY A 729 12.54 -9.24 31.18
C GLY A 729 12.91 -7.78 31.36
N GLU A 730 13.70 -7.21 30.43
CA GLU A 730 14.14 -5.81 30.48
C GLU A 730 12.96 -4.85 30.26
N SER A 731 12.05 -5.23 29.36
CA SER A 731 10.82 -4.48 29.11
C SER A 731 9.93 -4.43 30.36
N ILE A 732 9.78 -5.53 31.11
CA ILE A 732 8.98 -5.58 32.34
C ILE A 732 9.62 -4.73 33.46
N LEU A 733 10.96 -4.72 33.55
CA LEU A 733 11.68 -4.06 34.64
C LEU A 733 11.89 -2.56 34.44
N SER A 734 12.08 -2.09 33.20
CA SER A 734 12.45 -0.69 32.94
C SER A 734 11.39 0.31 33.39
N ARG A 735 11.78 1.31 34.18
CA ARG A 735 10.91 2.37 34.73
C ARG A 735 11.01 3.72 33.99
N GLU A 736 11.96 3.89 33.06
CA GLU A 736 12.20 5.15 32.33
C GLU A 736 12.34 4.93 30.82
N HIS A 737 11.84 5.88 30.04
CA HIS A 737 11.92 5.89 28.57
C HIS A 737 13.30 6.40 28.10
N SER A 738 13.93 5.66 27.18
CA SER A 738 15.19 6.02 26.54
C SER A 738 14.93 6.48 25.10
N GLU A 739 15.66 7.50 24.62
CA GLU A 739 15.67 7.94 23.20
C GLU A 739 16.10 6.82 22.23
N ALA A 740 16.67 5.71 22.71
CA ALA A 740 17.14 4.58 21.91
C ALA A 740 16.06 3.50 21.60
N GLY A 741 14.81 3.73 22.01
CA GLY A 741 13.69 2.81 21.77
C GLY A 741 13.28 1.99 23.01
N PRO A 742 12.32 1.04 22.86
CA PRO A 742 11.76 0.30 23.99
C PRO A 742 12.82 -0.54 24.73
N SER A 743 12.76 -0.59 26.07
CA SER A 743 13.71 -1.41 26.85
C SER A 743 13.66 -2.87 26.40
N GLY A 744 14.84 -3.49 26.20
CA GLY A 744 14.96 -4.84 25.65
C GLY A 744 14.97 -4.93 24.11
N ILE A 745 14.76 -3.83 23.37
CA ILE A 745 14.75 -3.83 21.89
C ILE A 745 16.05 -4.36 21.29
N LEU A 746 17.19 -4.13 21.93
CA LEU A 746 18.47 -4.63 21.45
C LEU A 746 18.51 -6.16 21.40
N TYR A 747 18.00 -6.83 22.45
CA TYR A 747 17.92 -8.28 22.47
C TYR A 747 16.91 -8.80 21.45
N PHE A 748 15.77 -8.12 21.31
CA PHE A 748 14.75 -8.46 20.32
C PHE A 748 15.28 -8.34 18.88
N THR A 749 15.92 -7.22 18.51
CA THR A 749 16.50 -7.01 17.18
C THR A 749 17.54 -8.08 16.85
N ARG A 750 18.42 -8.43 17.80
CA ARG A 750 19.38 -9.52 17.61
C ARG A 750 18.72 -10.88 17.45
N ALA A 751 17.63 -11.15 18.18
CA ALA A 751 16.85 -12.37 18.02
C ALA A 751 16.20 -12.46 16.62
N MET A 752 15.68 -11.34 16.11
CA MET A 752 15.02 -11.25 14.81
C MET A 752 16.01 -11.32 13.63
N GLU A 753 17.19 -10.70 13.74
CA GLU A 753 18.29 -10.83 12.77
C GLU A 753 18.73 -12.29 12.60
N ALA A 754 18.74 -13.05 13.71
CA ALA A 754 19.11 -14.46 13.73
C ALA A 754 17.94 -15.42 13.45
N PHE A 755 16.73 -14.93 13.21
CA PHE A 755 15.53 -15.76 13.10
C PHE A 755 15.61 -16.70 11.88
N PRO A 756 15.47 -18.03 12.06
CA PRO A 756 15.76 -18.96 10.99
C PRO A 756 14.59 -19.17 10.02
N ASP A 757 14.91 -19.67 8.82
CA ASP A 757 13.95 -20.15 7.83
C ASP A 757 12.99 -21.20 8.42
N ILE A 758 11.74 -21.23 7.94
CA ILE A 758 10.67 -22.14 8.37
C ILE A 758 11.08 -23.62 8.35
N ARG A 759 12.01 -24.02 7.48
CA ARG A 759 12.57 -25.38 7.42
C ARG A 759 13.33 -25.76 8.69
N ARG A 760 14.02 -24.82 9.33
CA ARG A 760 14.69 -25.04 10.63
C ARG A 760 13.71 -25.03 11.80
N LEU A 761 12.63 -24.24 11.71
CA LEU A 761 11.58 -24.24 12.74
C LEU A 761 10.91 -25.63 12.86
N CYS A 762 10.81 -26.38 11.77
CA CYS A 762 10.30 -27.75 11.78
C CYS A 762 11.22 -28.76 12.51
N GLY A 763 12.50 -28.43 12.72
CA GLY A 763 13.48 -29.35 13.33
C GLY A 763 13.31 -29.54 14.83
N ASN A 764 12.82 -28.53 15.54
CA ASN A 764 12.39 -28.64 16.94
C ASN A 764 11.05 -27.91 17.10
N PRO A 765 9.92 -28.57 16.80
CA PRO A 765 8.65 -27.89 16.61
C PRO A 765 8.09 -27.29 17.90
N LEU A 766 8.30 -27.93 19.07
CA LEU A 766 7.82 -27.40 20.35
C LEU A 766 8.56 -26.12 20.76
N LEU A 767 9.90 -26.12 20.65
CA LEU A 767 10.70 -24.92 20.92
C LEU A 767 10.42 -23.80 19.90
N SER A 768 10.17 -24.15 18.64
CA SER A 768 9.78 -23.16 17.62
C SER A 768 8.45 -22.50 17.91
N ILE A 769 7.47 -23.24 18.42
CA ILE A 769 6.17 -22.69 18.86
C ILE A 769 6.39 -21.69 20.00
N GLU A 770 7.19 -22.03 21.00
CA GLU A 770 7.55 -21.12 22.10
C GLU A 770 8.23 -19.84 21.61
N VAL A 771 9.21 -19.96 20.72
CA VAL A 771 9.93 -18.81 20.13
C VAL A 771 8.99 -17.92 19.31
N LEU A 772 8.09 -18.50 18.53
CA LEU A 772 7.10 -17.76 17.75
C LEU A 772 6.09 -17.04 18.65
N CYS A 773 5.62 -17.68 19.73
CA CYS A 773 4.73 -17.05 20.71
C CYS A 773 5.43 -15.89 21.45
N LEU A 774 6.69 -16.06 21.87
CA LEU A 774 7.48 -14.98 22.47
C LEU A 774 7.64 -13.81 21.50
N ALA A 775 8.09 -14.06 20.27
CA ALA A 775 8.26 -12.99 19.28
C ALA A 775 6.94 -12.29 18.95
N SER A 776 5.85 -13.06 18.79
CA SER A 776 4.50 -12.54 18.54
C SER A 776 4.00 -11.66 19.68
N LEU A 777 4.16 -12.09 20.93
CA LEU A 777 3.76 -11.31 22.11
C LEU A 777 4.62 -10.04 22.27
N PHE A 778 5.89 -10.05 21.86
CA PHE A 778 6.76 -8.89 21.97
C PHE A 778 6.40 -7.85 20.92
N MET A 779 6.18 -8.29 19.67
CA MET A 779 5.66 -7.43 18.60
C MET A 779 4.30 -6.86 18.94
N HIS A 780 3.44 -7.66 19.59
CA HIS A 780 2.17 -7.19 20.12
C HIS A 780 2.37 -6.13 21.22
N ALA A 781 3.41 -6.25 22.06
CA ALA A 781 3.75 -5.25 23.07
C ALA A 781 4.28 -3.93 22.49
N THR A 782 4.83 -3.96 21.28
CA THR A 782 5.37 -2.79 20.57
C THR A 782 4.47 -2.28 19.45
N ASP A 783 3.15 -2.58 19.50
CA ASP A 783 2.13 -2.14 18.53
C ASP A 783 2.35 -2.59 17.06
N MET A 784 3.07 -3.70 16.86
CA MET A 784 3.27 -4.35 15.55
C MET A 784 2.25 -5.49 15.38
N LEU A 785 0.96 -5.13 15.35
CA LEU A 785 -0.15 -6.08 15.43
C LEU A 785 -0.23 -7.03 14.22
N GLN A 786 0.06 -6.54 13.01
CA GLN A 786 0.01 -7.34 11.80
C GLN A 786 1.14 -8.38 11.76
N GLU A 787 2.35 -8.01 12.16
CA GLU A 787 3.51 -8.91 12.25
C GLU A 787 3.32 -9.94 13.36
N SER A 788 2.77 -9.54 14.51
CA SER A 788 2.38 -10.43 15.59
C SER A 788 1.40 -11.51 15.12
N TYR A 789 0.39 -11.13 14.33
CA TYR A 789 -0.61 -12.05 13.78
C TYR A 789 -0.02 -13.05 12.78
N VAL A 790 0.96 -12.61 11.96
CA VAL A 790 1.68 -13.52 11.04
C VAL A 790 2.49 -14.57 11.80
N LEU A 791 3.17 -14.18 12.88
CA LEU A 791 3.99 -15.08 13.70
C LEU A 791 3.13 -16.10 14.48
N VAL A 792 2.03 -15.67 15.11
CA VAL A 792 1.13 -16.61 15.79
C VAL A 792 0.45 -17.55 14.79
N GLY A 793 0.10 -17.08 13.59
CA GLY A 793 -0.41 -17.95 12.54
C GLY A 793 0.59 -19.04 12.11
N GLN A 794 1.91 -18.77 12.18
CA GLN A 794 2.93 -19.80 11.98
C GLN A 794 3.02 -20.78 13.16
N ALA A 795 2.95 -20.28 14.40
CA ALA A 795 2.92 -21.12 15.60
C ALA A 795 1.71 -22.06 15.60
N LEU A 796 0.54 -21.57 15.17
CA LEU A 796 -0.68 -22.34 15.03
C LEU A 796 -0.53 -23.46 14.00
N ARG A 797 0.00 -23.16 12.79
CA ARG A 797 0.24 -24.19 11.77
C ARG A 797 1.21 -25.28 12.24
N LEU A 798 2.28 -24.91 12.95
CA LEU A 798 3.21 -25.88 13.54
C LEU A 798 2.51 -26.73 14.61
N SER A 799 1.71 -26.11 15.48
CA SER A 799 0.93 -26.80 16.52
C SER A 799 -0.05 -27.81 15.92
N VAL A 800 -0.75 -27.42 14.85
CA VAL A 800 -1.68 -28.28 14.11
C VAL A 800 -0.96 -29.47 13.48
N THR A 801 0.22 -29.24 12.92
CA THR A 801 1.06 -30.30 12.31
C THR A 801 1.56 -31.29 13.36
N GLN A 802 1.81 -30.83 14.59
CA GLN A 802 2.20 -31.70 15.72
C GLN A 802 1.00 -32.36 16.42
N GLY A 803 -0.24 -32.06 15.99
CA GLY A 803 -1.46 -32.62 16.58
C GLY A 803 -1.76 -32.10 17.99
N LEU A 804 -1.23 -30.94 18.40
CA LEU A 804 -1.41 -30.41 19.76
C LEU A 804 -2.86 -30.04 20.09
N GLN A 805 -3.68 -29.81 19.08
CA GLN A 805 -5.12 -29.53 19.16
C GLN A 805 -5.98 -30.79 19.36
N GLN A 806 -5.37 -31.98 19.23
CA GLN A 806 -6.07 -33.26 19.32
C GLN A 806 -5.84 -33.98 20.66
N ALA A 807 -6.67 -34.97 20.97
CA ALA A 807 -6.41 -35.88 22.08
C ALA A 807 -5.09 -36.64 21.85
N PHE A 808 -4.17 -36.56 22.81
CA PHE A 808 -2.87 -37.22 22.72
C PHE A 808 -2.98 -38.75 22.80
N PRO A 809 -2.15 -39.51 22.06
CA PRO A 809 -2.17 -40.98 22.07
C PRO A 809 -1.75 -41.57 23.42
N GLU A 810 -2.29 -42.75 23.75
CA GLU A 810 -1.93 -43.50 24.95
C GLU A 810 -0.45 -43.94 24.89
N GLY A 811 0.34 -43.63 25.93
CA GLY A 811 1.76 -44.01 26.04
C GLY A 811 2.76 -42.87 26.26
N LEU A 812 2.32 -41.61 26.21
CA LEU A 812 3.16 -40.44 26.54
C LEU A 812 3.22 -40.21 28.06
N ARG A 813 4.35 -39.68 28.56
CA ARG A 813 4.51 -39.40 29.99
C ARG A 813 3.57 -38.26 30.42
N PRO A 814 2.88 -38.37 31.58
CA PRO A 814 1.93 -37.35 32.02
C PRO A 814 2.46 -35.90 32.07
N PRO A 815 3.72 -35.62 32.46
CA PRO A 815 4.26 -34.25 32.44
C PRO A 815 4.44 -33.67 31.02
N ASP A 816 4.82 -34.50 30.05
CA ASP A 816 5.03 -34.07 28.65
C ASP A 816 3.68 -33.73 28.00
N VAL A 817 2.66 -34.54 28.29
CA VAL A 817 1.27 -34.32 27.85
C VAL A 817 0.71 -33.01 28.40
N GLU A 818 0.96 -32.73 29.67
CA GLU A 818 0.50 -31.48 30.31
C GLU A 818 1.23 -30.25 29.76
N TYR A 819 2.52 -30.36 29.50
CA TYR A 819 3.29 -29.30 28.85
C TYR A 819 2.79 -29.01 27.42
N MET A 820 2.61 -30.05 26.59
CA MET A 820 2.09 -29.90 25.22
C MET A 820 0.66 -29.33 25.21
N ARG A 821 -0.17 -29.70 26.19
CA ARG A 821 -1.50 -29.13 26.40
C ARG A 821 -1.43 -27.64 26.72
N LYS A 822 -0.58 -27.24 27.66
CA LYS A 822 -0.40 -25.83 28.02
C LYS A 822 0.16 -25.00 26.87
N LEU A 823 1.06 -25.58 26.08
CA LEU A 823 1.61 -24.92 24.89
C LEU A 823 0.54 -24.69 23.81
N TRP A 824 -0.31 -25.69 23.52
CA TRP A 824 -1.46 -25.51 22.62
C TRP A 824 -2.36 -24.36 23.06
N TRP A 825 -2.78 -24.39 24.32
CA TRP A 825 -3.70 -23.39 24.85
C TRP A 825 -3.07 -21.98 24.92
N THR A 826 -1.74 -21.90 25.01
CA THR A 826 -1.00 -20.63 24.88
C THR A 826 -1.10 -20.09 23.45
N VAL A 827 -0.83 -20.91 22.44
CA VAL A 827 -0.98 -20.51 21.02
C VAL A 827 -2.41 -20.08 20.72
N TYR A 828 -3.38 -20.84 21.23
CA TYR A 828 -4.80 -20.53 21.11
C TYR A 828 -5.15 -19.16 21.71
N CYS A 829 -4.70 -18.87 22.93
CA CYS A 829 -4.96 -17.58 23.58
C CYS A 829 -4.33 -16.40 22.81
N VAL A 830 -3.10 -16.55 22.32
CA VAL A 830 -2.42 -15.51 21.53
C VAL A 830 -3.16 -15.31 20.19
N ASP A 831 -3.56 -16.38 19.50
CA ASP A 831 -4.29 -16.31 18.23
C ASP A 831 -5.62 -15.59 18.38
N ARG A 832 -6.45 -15.99 19.36
CA ARG A 832 -7.76 -15.36 19.61
C ARG A 832 -7.61 -13.89 19.98
N LYS A 833 -6.58 -13.54 20.74
CA LYS A 833 -6.30 -12.15 21.13
C LYS A 833 -5.86 -11.31 19.93
N SER A 834 -4.91 -11.80 19.12
CA SER A 834 -4.43 -11.09 17.94
C SER A 834 -5.52 -10.96 16.87
N ALA A 835 -6.33 -12.00 16.65
CA ALA A 835 -7.46 -11.99 15.73
C ALA A 835 -8.53 -10.97 16.16
N ALA A 836 -8.86 -10.92 17.46
CA ALA A 836 -9.80 -9.95 18.02
C ALA A 836 -9.39 -8.51 17.77
N LEU A 837 -8.13 -8.18 18.02
CA LEU A 837 -7.61 -6.81 17.88
C LEU A 837 -7.52 -6.35 16.43
N LEU A 838 -7.27 -7.27 15.51
CA LEU A 838 -7.25 -6.99 14.08
C LEU A 838 -8.63 -7.05 13.42
N GLY A 839 -9.69 -7.37 14.17
CA GLY A 839 -11.03 -7.61 13.60
C GLY A 839 -11.01 -8.72 12.55
N SER A 840 -10.11 -9.68 12.67
CA SER A 840 -9.91 -10.76 11.71
C SER A 840 -10.55 -12.05 12.23
N PRO A 841 -11.11 -12.91 11.35
CA PRO A 841 -11.64 -14.19 11.77
C PRO A 841 -10.51 -15.06 12.32
N SER A 842 -10.83 -15.87 13.32
CA SER A 842 -9.83 -16.76 13.92
C SER A 842 -9.44 -17.87 12.93
N ILE A 843 -8.17 -18.27 12.94
CA ILE A 843 -7.63 -19.18 11.91
C ILE A 843 -8.18 -20.61 12.06
N MET A 844 -8.56 -21.02 13.27
CA MET A 844 -9.15 -22.32 13.58
C MET A 844 -10.49 -22.16 14.28
N ARG A 845 -11.47 -23.01 13.99
CA ARG A 845 -12.77 -23.00 14.68
C ARG A 845 -12.70 -23.87 15.94
N ASP A 846 -13.40 -23.46 17.00
CA ASP A 846 -13.39 -24.18 18.28
C ASP A 846 -13.90 -25.63 18.17
N GLU A 847 -14.76 -25.92 17.19
CA GLU A 847 -15.29 -27.26 16.92
C GLU A 847 -14.25 -28.26 16.38
N ASP A 848 -13.14 -27.75 15.83
CA ASP A 848 -12.05 -28.55 15.28
C ASP A 848 -11.00 -28.92 16.36
N ILE A 849 -11.23 -28.51 17.62
CA ILE A 849 -10.34 -28.73 18.77
C ILE A 849 -10.90 -29.87 19.64
N SER A 850 -10.14 -30.96 19.82
CA SER A 850 -10.57 -32.11 20.65
C SER A 850 -9.79 -32.26 21.95
N ILE A 851 -8.72 -31.49 22.15
CA ILE A 851 -8.00 -31.44 23.41
C ILE A 851 -8.86 -30.77 24.50
N PRO A 852 -8.96 -31.35 25.72
CA PRO A 852 -9.79 -30.77 26.77
C PRO A 852 -9.23 -29.43 27.27
N MET A 853 -10.15 -28.52 27.62
CA MET A 853 -9.79 -27.27 28.30
C MET A 853 -9.11 -27.54 29.65
N PRO A 854 -8.19 -26.66 30.10
CA PRO A 854 -7.55 -26.82 31.40
C PRO A 854 -8.58 -26.80 32.53
N ALA A 855 -8.50 -27.77 33.44
CA ALA A 855 -9.42 -27.84 34.58
C ALA A 855 -9.01 -26.86 35.69
N ILE A 856 -10.00 -26.22 36.31
CA ILE A 856 -9.84 -25.40 37.52
C ILE A 856 -9.70 -26.33 38.73
N LYS A 857 -8.63 -26.15 39.53
CA LYS A 857 -8.33 -26.93 40.74
C LYS A 857 -8.30 -26.04 41.98
N VAL A 858 -8.97 -26.47 43.04
CA VAL A 858 -8.98 -25.75 44.32
C VAL A 858 -7.57 -25.73 44.92
N GLY A 859 -7.03 -24.54 45.21
CA GLY A 859 -5.71 -24.34 45.82
C GLY A 859 -4.52 -24.17 44.86
N ASP A 860 -4.73 -24.17 43.53
CA ASP A 860 -3.68 -23.94 42.52
C ASP A 860 -3.98 -22.67 41.70
N GLU A 861 -3.58 -21.51 42.24
CA GLU A 861 -3.89 -20.20 41.66
C GLU A 861 -3.29 -19.99 40.25
N SER A 862 -2.10 -20.53 40.00
CA SER A 862 -1.42 -20.42 38.70
C SER A 862 -2.14 -21.23 37.63
N GLN A 863 -2.54 -22.48 37.93
CA GLN A 863 -3.34 -23.29 37.01
C GLN A 863 -4.72 -22.67 36.76
N ASN A 864 -5.33 -22.06 37.79
CA ASN A 864 -6.62 -21.42 37.67
C ASN A 864 -6.58 -20.12 36.85
N ALA A 865 -5.51 -19.33 36.95
CA ALA A 865 -5.29 -18.15 36.11
C ALA A 865 -5.19 -18.55 34.63
N PHE A 866 -4.40 -19.59 34.33
CA PHE A 866 -4.25 -20.11 32.98
C PHE A 866 -5.58 -20.67 32.42
N ALA A 867 -6.28 -21.49 33.21
CA ALA A 867 -7.58 -22.05 32.83
C ALA A 867 -8.63 -20.95 32.57
N THR A 868 -8.62 -19.89 33.37
CA THR A 868 -9.51 -18.74 33.21
C THR A 868 -9.15 -17.95 31.94
N HIS A 869 -7.86 -17.73 31.67
CA HIS A 869 -7.40 -17.06 30.45
C HIS A 869 -7.87 -17.81 29.19
N VAL A 870 -7.72 -19.13 29.17
CA VAL A 870 -8.19 -19.99 28.07
C VAL A 870 -9.70 -19.92 27.90
N ALA A 871 -10.46 -19.96 29.01
CA ALA A 871 -11.91 -19.86 28.97
C ALA A 871 -12.36 -18.50 28.40
N LEU A 872 -11.73 -17.40 28.80
CA LEU A 872 -12.01 -16.05 28.29
C LEU A 872 -11.67 -15.92 26.80
N SER A 873 -10.49 -16.39 26.38
CA SER A 873 -10.09 -16.39 24.96
C SER A 873 -11.04 -17.21 24.08
N SER A 874 -11.59 -18.32 24.58
CA SER A 874 -12.58 -19.11 23.83
C SER A 874 -13.93 -18.41 23.71
N HIS A 875 -14.37 -17.71 24.76
CA HIS A 875 -15.58 -16.90 24.66
C HIS A 875 -15.39 -15.74 23.68
N LEU A 876 -14.22 -15.08 23.71
CA LEU A 876 -13.88 -14.03 22.73
C LEU A 876 -13.90 -14.57 21.30
N GLY A 877 -13.32 -15.75 21.06
CA GLY A 877 -13.34 -16.41 19.75
C GLY A 877 -14.75 -16.72 19.26
N LYS A 878 -15.61 -17.28 20.11
CA LYS A 878 -17.02 -17.57 19.75
C LYS A 878 -17.82 -16.31 19.47
N ILE A 879 -17.60 -15.26 20.26
CA ILE A 879 -18.26 -13.96 20.06
C ILE A 879 -17.83 -13.36 18.72
N LEU A 880 -16.54 -13.40 18.38
CA LEU A 880 -16.06 -12.93 17.08
C LEU A 880 -16.60 -13.77 15.92
N ASP A 881 -16.60 -15.09 16.06
CA ASP A 881 -17.10 -16.01 15.03
C ASP A 881 -18.63 -15.82 14.81
N ASP A 882 -19.41 -15.59 15.88
CA ASP A 882 -20.86 -15.33 15.83
C ASP A 882 -21.21 -13.90 15.35
N ILE A 883 -20.31 -12.92 15.56
CA ILE A 883 -20.47 -11.52 15.12
C ILE A 883 -20.07 -11.33 13.66
N PHE A 884 -18.98 -11.96 13.22
CA PHE A 884 -18.38 -11.71 11.90
C PHE A 884 -18.78 -12.74 10.83
N LEU A 885 -19.53 -13.80 11.18
CA LEU A 885 -20.19 -14.69 10.23
C LEU A 885 -21.63 -15.01 10.68
N PRO A 886 -22.69 -14.77 9.89
CA PRO A 886 -22.96 -13.74 8.90
C PRO A 886 -24.37 -13.15 9.17
N TYR A 887 -24.51 -12.06 9.94
CA TYR A 887 -25.75 -11.27 9.96
C TYR A 887 -25.47 -9.79 10.22
N ASP A 888 -26.07 -8.97 9.37
CA ASP A 888 -26.04 -7.51 9.33
C ASP A 888 -26.78 -6.92 10.55
N ILE A 889 -26.13 -6.93 11.72
CA ILE A 889 -26.61 -6.24 12.93
C ILE A 889 -25.44 -5.50 13.58
N ASP A 890 -25.38 -4.20 13.31
CA ASP A 890 -24.71 -3.11 14.03
C ASP A 890 -23.26 -3.35 14.48
N ALA A 891 -22.33 -3.07 13.55
CA ALA A 891 -20.89 -2.98 13.79
C ALA A 891 -20.52 -2.10 15.02
N LEU A 892 -21.38 -1.13 15.38
CA LEU A 892 -21.21 -0.27 16.57
C LEU A 892 -21.35 -1.04 17.90
N PHE A 893 -22.30 -1.98 18.00
CA PHE A 893 -22.52 -2.78 19.21
C PHE A 893 -21.42 -3.83 19.38
N SER A 894 -21.03 -4.45 18.26
CA SER A 894 -19.98 -5.45 18.17
C SER A 894 -18.61 -4.90 18.51
N ALA A 895 -18.26 -3.71 17.99
CA ALA A 895 -17.02 -3.02 18.35
C ALA A 895 -17.00 -2.62 19.84
N THR A 896 -18.09 -2.05 20.36
CA THR A 896 -18.21 -1.64 21.76
C THR A 896 -18.09 -2.84 22.72
N PHE A 897 -18.75 -3.95 22.42
CA PHE A 897 -18.72 -5.16 23.26
C PHE A 897 -17.39 -5.91 23.17
N ALA A 898 -16.78 -5.99 21.99
CA ALA A 898 -15.44 -6.54 21.80
C ALA A 898 -14.39 -5.71 22.55
N LEU A 899 -14.49 -4.38 22.52
CA LEU A 899 -13.59 -3.49 23.26
C LEU A 899 -13.75 -3.64 24.78
N VAL A 900 -14.98 -3.80 25.30
CA VAL A 900 -15.24 -4.10 26.72
C VAL A 900 -14.64 -5.46 27.12
N LEU A 901 -14.73 -6.49 26.26
CA LEU A 901 -14.14 -7.81 26.51
C LEU A 901 -12.61 -7.80 26.43
N ILE A 902 -12.03 -7.06 25.48
CA ILE A 902 -10.59 -6.83 25.33
C ILE A 902 -10.04 -6.14 26.59
N ASP A 903 -10.79 -5.20 27.16
CA ASP A 903 -10.41 -4.47 28.38
C ASP A 903 -10.56 -5.35 29.65
N ILE A 904 -11.55 -6.25 29.70
CA ILE A 904 -11.70 -7.27 30.76
C ILE A 904 -10.57 -8.32 30.72
N ILE A 905 -10.04 -8.63 29.52
CA ILE A 905 -8.96 -9.60 29.31
C ILE A 905 -7.56 -8.98 29.56
N ARG A 906 -7.46 -7.65 29.67
CA ARG A 906 -6.21 -6.95 29.99
C ARG A 906 -5.80 -7.24 31.46
N PRO A 907 -4.54 -7.54 31.77
CA PRO A 907 -4.13 -7.80 33.14
C PRO A 907 -4.31 -6.54 34.02
N ALA A 908 -5.25 -6.60 34.95
CA ALA A 908 -5.47 -5.73 36.12
C ALA A 908 -4.69 -4.39 36.24
N ARG A 909 -5.40 -3.26 36.15
CA ARG A 909 -6.00 -2.63 37.37
C ARG A 909 -7.07 -1.56 37.17
N GLU A 910 -7.33 -1.06 35.98
CA GLU A 910 -8.43 -0.12 35.77
C GLU A 910 -9.22 -0.53 34.52
N LEU A 911 -10.52 -0.83 34.68
CA LEU A 911 -11.46 -0.83 33.55
C LEU A 911 -11.42 0.60 32.99
N LEU A 912 -10.89 0.78 31.78
CA LEU A 912 -10.90 2.06 31.08
C LEU A 912 -12.21 2.21 30.27
N TRP A 913 -13.35 1.87 30.88
CA TRP A 913 -14.68 2.08 30.30
C TRP A 913 -15.68 2.55 31.35
N ASP A 914 -16.51 3.53 30.97
CA ASP A 914 -17.68 3.99 31.71
C ASP A 914 -18.75 2.89 31.72
N LEU A 915 -18.56 1.87 32.57
CA LEU A 915 -19.45 0.72 32.77
C LEU A 915 -20.93 1.13 32.95
N PRO A 916 -21.25 2.21 33.70
CA PRO A 916 -22.61 2.78 33.73
C PRO A 916 -23.19 3.09 32.35
N ARG A 917 -22.36 3.57 31.42
CA ARG A 917 -22.78 3.97 30.08
C ARG A 917 -23.02 2.77 29.15
N VAL A 918 -22.22 1.71 29.29
CA VAL A 918 -22.43 0.43 28.57
C VAL A 918 -23.68 -0.29 29.08
N VAL A 919 -23.90 -0.28 30.40
CA VAL A 919 -25.13 -0.81 31.01
C VAL A 919 -26.35 0.01 30.59
N SER A 920 -26.22 1.35 30.54
CA SER A 920 -27.26 2.26 30.03
C SER A 920 -27.62 1.95 28.57
N LEU A 921 -26.61 1.69 27.72
CA LEU A 921 -26.82 1.35 26.31
C LEU A 921 -27.52 -0.01 26.17
N LEU A 922 -27.10 -1.01 26.96
CA LEU A 922 -27.75 -2.32 27.04
C LEU A 922 -29.19 -2.23 27.57
N ASP A 923 -29.43 -1.35 28.54
CA ASP A 923 -30.78 -1.06 29.06
C ASP A 923 -31.67 -0.41 28.01
N GLU A 924 -31.11 0.49 27.19
CA GLU A 924 -31.82 1.10 26.07
C GLU A 924 -32.16 0.08 24.97
N PHE A 925 -31.24 -0.85 24.67
CA PHE A 925 -31.49 -1.94 23.73
C PHE A 925 -32.49 -2.98 24.28
N VAL A 926 -32.49 -3.22 25.59
CA VAL A 926 -33.51 -4.03 26.25
C VAL A 926 -34.87 -3.32 26.21
N ALA A 927 -34.91 -2.00 26.38
CA ALA A 927 -36.13 -1.19 26.27
C ALA A 927 -36.68 -1.15 24.83
N ARG A 928 -35.81 -1.29 23.82
CA ARG A 928 -36.17 -1.45 22.40
C ARG A 928 -36.42 -2.91 21.98
N HIS A 929 -36.56 -3.82 22.95
CA HIS A 929 -36.93 -5.24 22.78
C HIS A 929 -35.92 -6.15 22.05
N ILE A 930 -34.61 -5.83 22.08
CA ILE A 930 -33.56 -6.71 21.53
C ILE A 930 -33.26 -7.87 22.51
N ALA A 931 -33.73 -9.07 22.17
CA ALA A 931 -33.77 -10.23 23.09
C ALA A 931 -32.38 -10.71 23.59
N LEU A 932 -31.33 -10.58 22.76
CA LEU A 932 -29.96 -10.97 23.11
C LEU A 932 -29.32 -10.01 24.14
N ALA A 933 -29.62 -8.71 24.07
CA ALA A 933 -29.10 -7.69 24.98
C ALA A 933 -29.49 -7.97 26.44
N LYS A 934 -30.68 -8.54 26.68
CA LYS A 934 -31.14 -8.93 28.03
C LYS A 934 -30.29 -10.06 28.63
N THR A 935 -29.88 -11.01 27.80
CA THR A 935 -29.05 -12.15 28.21
C THR A 935 -27.62 -11.67 28.49
N TYR A 936 -27.04 -10.88 27.59
CA TYR A 936 -25.69 -10.34 27.75
C TYR A 936 -25.57 -9.33 28.89
N ARG A 937 -26.59 -8.50 29.14
CA ARG A 937 -26.65 -7.64 30.32
C ARG A 937 -26.63 -8.46 31.62
N THR A 938 -27.36 -9.57 31.64
CA THR A 938 -27.42 -10.47 32.80
C THR A 938 -26.08 -11.18 33.02
N ASP A 939 -25.41 -11.59 31.94
CA ASP A 939 -24.11 -12.27 32.02
C ASP A 939 -22.96 -11.30 32.33
N LEU A 940 -23.00 -10.08 31.80
CA LEU A 940 -22.08 -8.98 32.15
C LEU A 940 -22.22 -8.61 33.63
N GLN A 941 -23.45 -8.50 34.15
CA GLN A 941 -23.67 -8.26 35.58
C GLN A 941 -23.12 -9.39 36.45
N LYS A 942 -23.32 -10.65 36.05
CA LYS A 942 -22.76 -11.81 36.78
C LYS A 942 -21.22 -11.83 36.74
N LEU A 943 -20.59 -11.43 35.64
CA LEU A 943 -19.14 -11.31 35.51
C LEU A 943 -18.59 -10.17 36.38
N VAL A 944 -19.27 -9.03 36.42
CA VAL A 944 -18.94 -7.90 37.32
C VAL A 944 -19.09 -8.32 38.79
N ASP A 945 -20.16 -9.03 39.14
CA ASP A 945 -20.40 -9.52 40.50
C ASP A 945 -19.37 -10.58 40.91
N LEU A 946 -18.98 -11.47 39.99
CA LEU A 946 -17.93 -12.48 40.19
C LEU A 946 -16.56 -11.82 40.38
N HIS A 947 -16.21 -10.85 39.54
CA HIS A 947 -15.00 -10.06 39.68
C HIS A 947 -14.94 -9.34 41.04
N THR A 948 -16.05 -8.75 41.46
CA THR A 948 -16.17 -8.03 42.75
C THR A 948 -16.06 -8.98 43.95
N LYS A 949 -16.63 -10.20 43.86
CA LYS A 949 -16.55 -11.23 44.91
C LYS A 949 -15.15 -11.86 45.02
N VAL A 950 -14.49 -12.12 43.90
CA VAL A 950 -13.09 -12.60 43.87
C VAL A 950 -12.15 -11.58 44.51
N ARG A 951 -12.43 -10.28 44.36
CA ARG A 951 -11.63 -9.20 44.94
C ARG A 951 -11.87 -8.97 46.45
N SER A 952 -12.99 -9.43 47.00
CA SER A 952 -13.38 -9.21 48.40
C SER A 952 -13.16 -10.42 49.33
N ALA A 953 -12.73 -11.58 48.82
CA ALA A 953 -12.57 -12.83 49.57
C ALA A 953 -11.09 -13.21 49.88
N GLY A 954 -10.32 -12.32 50.53
CA GLY A 954 -9.07 -12.59 51.30
C GLY A 954 -7.74 -12.47 50.51
N TYR A 955 -6.62 -11.88 50.99
CA TYR A 955 -6.09 -11.62 52.36
C TYR A 955 -5.21 -10.31 52.40
N PRO A 956 -4.63 -9.86 53.54
CA PRO A 956 -4.60 -8.48 54.03
C PRO A 956 -3.31 -7.72 53.64
N ALA A 957 -3.34 -6.39 53.77
CA ALA A 957 -2.18 -5.53 53.59
C ALA A 957 -1.09 -5.84 54.66
N GLY A 958 -0.12 -6.67 54.31
CA GLY A 958 1.12 -6.85 55.07
C GLY A 958 2.04 -5.65 54.89
N GLN A 959 2.27 -4.92 55.97
CA GLN A 959 3.17 -3.78 56.08
C GLN A 959 4.60 -4.10 55.62
N CYS A 960 5.21 -3.22 54.83
CA CYS A 960 6.66 -3.05 54.81
C CYS A 960 7.00 -1.55 54.89
N ILE A 961 7.11 -1.10 56.14
CA ILE A 961 8.04 -0.13 56.73
C ILE A 961 8.46 1.06 55.85
N THR A 962 7.84 2.20 56.14
CA THR A 962 8.41 3.55 56.00
C THR A 962 9.55 3.73 57.02
N THR A 963 10.74 4.11 56.57
CA THR A 963 11.70 4.86 57.39
C THR A 963 11.95 6.21 56.72
N THR A 964 11.51 7.24 57.44
CA THR A 964 11.63 8.68 57.20
C THR A 964 13.07 9.18 57.37
N SER A 965 13.45 10.21 56.61
CA SER A 965 14.01 11.45 57.18
C SER A 965 14.03 12.57 56.13
N GLU A 966 13.12 13.52 56.28
CA GLU A 966 13.25 14.88 55.74
C GLU A 966 14.48 15.56 56.35
N LEU A 967 15.21 16.30 55.52
CA LEU A 967 16.05 17.42 55.95
C LEU A 967 15.55 18.65 55.20
N ASP A 968 14.70 19.39 55.90
CA ASP A 968 14.33 20.77 55.63
C ASP A 968 15.55 21.70 55.67
N VAL A 969 15.46 22.86 55.01
CA VAL A 969 15.75 24.21 55.58
C VAL A 969 15.68 25.31 54.48
N ASN A 970 14.61 26.11 54.59
CA ASN A 970 14.50 27.58 54.49
C ASN A 970 14.49 28.36 53.14
N SER A 971 13.26 28.79 52.80
CA SER A 971 12.75 30.18 52.71
C SER A 971 13.42 31.19 51.76
N ASN A 972 12.71 31.65 50.71
CA ASN A 972 11.85 32.86 50.74
C ASN A 972 11.37 33.34 49.35
N VAL A 973 10.06 33.66 49.28
CA VAL A 973 9.40 34.77 48.54
C VAL A 973 9.00 34.57 47.05
N VAL A 974 7.69 34.30 46.91
CA VAL A 974 6.67 34.84 45.96
C VAL A 974 6.63 34.37 44.49
N GLY A 975 5.51 33.70 44.14
CA GLY A 975 4.94 33.62 42.79
C GLY A 975 4.18 32.31 42.50
N ASP A 976 2.84 32.35 42.59
CA ASP A 976 1.82 31.32 42.27
C ASP A 976 2.21 30.11 41.39
N VAL A 977 2.01 28.88 41.90
CA VAL A 977 1.22 27.80 41.26
C VAL A 977 0.64 26.88 42.35
N THR A 978 -0.65 26.57 42.20
CA THR A 978 -1.51 25.79 43.10
C THR A 978 -1.08 24.32 43.21
N ILE A 979 -0.94 23.84 44.45
CA ILE A 979 -0.76 22.41 44.77
C ILE A 979 -2.14 21.74 44.82
N THR A 980 -2.32 20.65 44.07
CA THR A 980 -3.25 19.58 44.49
C THR A 980 -2.54 18.24 44.44
N SER A 981 -2.47 17.62 45.62
CA SER A 981 -1.98 16.29 45.90
C SER A 981 -2.77 15.21 45.15
N ARG A 982 -2.10 14.29 44.47
CA ARG A 982 -2.63 12.94 44.26
C ARG A 982 -1.72 11.93 44.96
N SER A 983 -2.30 11.32 45.99
CA SER A 983 -1.89 10.07 46.61
C SER A 983 -1.50 9.01 45.59
N GLY A 984 -0.38 8.34 45.83
CA GLY A 984 0.10 7.25 45.00
C GLY A 984 -0.87 6.06 44.97
N ALA A 985 -1.06 5.51 43.76
CA ALA A 985 -1.54 4.16 43.55
C ALA A 985 -0.50 3.43 42.68
N ILE A 986 0.06 2.36 43.22
CA ILE A 986 0.97 1.43 42.51
C ILE A 986 0.13 0.69 41.46
N SER A 987 0.43 0.88 40.16
CA SER A 987 -0.17 0.13 39.04
C SER A 987 0.51 -1.25 38.91
N PRO A 988 -0.21 -2.38 38.70
CA PRO A 988 0.32 -3.74 38.68
C PRO A 988 0.41 -4.35 37.28
N ASP A 989 0.22 -3.59 36.21
CA ASP A 989 0.53 -4.08 34.85
C ASP A 989 1.70 -3.27 34.25
N PRO A 990 2.94 -3.65 34.56
CA PRO A 990 4.13 -2.89 34.19
C PRO A 990 4.42 -2.94 32.68
N ILE A 991 3.85 -3.88 31.92
CA ILE A 991 4.15 -4.09 30.50
C ILE A 991 3.45 -3.05 29.62
N TRP A 992 2.17 -2.75 29.89
CA TRP A 992 1.33 -2.00 28.94
C TRP A 992 1.22 -0.51 29.21
N CYS A 993 1.40 -0.07 30.47
CA CYS A 993 1.45 1.35 30.79
C CYS A 993 2.75 2.03 30.32
N ARG A 994 3.82 1.26 30.05
CA ARG A 994 5.17 1.79 29.84
C ARG A 994 5.63 1.84 28.37
N PHE A 995 4.74 1.61 27.42
CA PHE A 995 4.99 1.85 26.00
C PHE A 995 4.20 3.05 25.44
N GLN A 996 3.35 3.69 26.25
CA GLN A 996 2.43 4.75 25.79
C GLN A 996 3.02 6.18 25.81
N ASP A 997 4.17 6.43 26.44
CA ASP A 997 4.66 7.80 26.71
C ASP A 997 5.89 8.24 25.89
N VAL A 998 6.16 7.66 24.71
CA VAL A 998 7.15 8.24 23.76
C VAL A 998 6.38 9.13 22.77
N GLU A 999 6.78 10.41 22.70
CA GLU A 999 6.29 11.52 21.85
C GLU A 999 5.97 11.14 20.38
N SER A 1000 4.96 10.32 20.21
CA SER A 1000 4.12 10.25 19.05
C SER A 1000 2.87 11.04 19.43
N ASN A 1001 2.47 11.98 18.58
CA ASN A 1001 1.18 12.68 18.68
C ASN A 1001 -0.02 11.74 18.42
N LEU A 1002 0.04 10.51 18.94
CA LEU A 1002 -1.05 9.56 19.01
C LEU A 1002 -1.28 9.30 20.49
N ALA A 1003 -2.04 10.21 21.09
CA ALA A 1003 -2.61 10.04 22.43
C ALA A 1003 -3.26 8.65 22.58
N PRO A 1004 -3.34 8.09 23.80
CA PRO A 1004 -4.15 6.90 24.06
C PRO A 1004 -5.55 7.18 23.52
N MET A 1005 -6.01 6.37 22.55
CA MET A 1005 -7.25 6.54 21.76
C MET A 1005 -8.25 7.46 22.45
N HIS A 1006 -8.12 8.77 22.18
CA HIS A 1006 -8.89 9.78 22.86
C HIS A 1006 -10.33 9.68 22.32
N PRO A 1007 -11.38 9.97 23.11
CA PRO A 1007 -12.78 9.97 22.66
C PRO A 1007 -13.04 10.79 21.37
N GLU A 1008 -12.07 11.58 20.92
CA GLU A 1008 -12.08 12.33 19.68
C GLU A 1008 -11.94 11.47 18.40
N THR A 1009 -11.40 10.25 18.45
CA THR A 1009 -11.46 9.33 17.29
C THR A 1009 -12.88 8.80 17.06
N ILE A 1010 -13.65 8.63 18.15
CA ILE A 1010 -15.09 8.31 18.06
C ILE A 1010 -15.85 9.51 17.50
N MET A 1011 -15.51 10.73 17.96
CA MET A 1011 -16.11 11.95 17.42
C MET A 1011 -15.71 12.25 15.97
N SER A 1012 -14.52 11.86 15.50
CA SER A 1012 -14.14 12.05 14.09
C SER A 1012 -14.87 11.09 13.16
N VAL A 1013 -15.22 9.89 13.64
CA VAL A 1013 -16.10 8.96 12.93
C VAL A 1013 -17.55 9.47 12.94
N ILE A 1014 -18.02 10.04 14.05
CA ILE A 1014 -19.35 10.67 14.16
C ILE A 1014 -19.45 11.94 13.30
N GLN A 1015 -18.45 12.83 13.30
CA GLN A 1015 -18.44 14.08 12.52
C GLN A 1015 -18.28 13.84 11.02
N ASN A 1016 -17.49 12.84 10.61
CA ASN A 1016 -17.43 12.46 9.19
C ASN A 1016 -18.75 11.85 8.69
N LEU A 1017 -19.62 11.35 9.58
CA LEU A 1017 -20.98 10.90 9.23
C LEU A 1017 -22.01 12.04 9.24
N GLU A 1018 -21.73 13.15 9.95
CA GLU A 1018 -22.57 14.37 9.93
C GLU A 1018 -22.32 15.25 8.68
N ASP A 1019 -21.11 15.25 8.12
CA ASP A 1019 -20.76 16.03 6.90
C ASP A 1019 -21.34 15.44 5.60
N ASP A 1020 -21.80 14.18 5.61
CA ASP A 1020 -22.53 13.52 4.51
C ASP A 1020 -24.06 13.80 4.53
N GLY A 1021 -24.52 14.75 5.37
CA GLY A 1021 -25.89 15.29 5.33
C GLY A 1021 -26.96 14.45 6.05
N LEU A 1022 -26.58 13.44 6.84
CA LEU A 1022 -27.49 12.66 7.68
C LEU A 1022 -27.47 13.19 9.12
N ASN A 1023 -28.36 14.15 9.42
CA ASN A 1023 -28.57 14.61 10.78
C ASN A 1023 -29.48 13.61 11.54
N LEU A 1024 -28.88 12.70 12.30
CA LEU A 1024 -29.54 11.56 12.97
C LEU A 1024 -30.24 11.91 14.29
N PHE A 1025 -30.31 13.19 14.67
CA PHE A 1025 -30.82 13.60 16.00
C PHE A 1025 -32.04 14.52 16.00
N ASP A 1026 -32.69 14.81 14.87
CA ASP A 1026 -33.94 15.58 14.87
C ASP A 1026 -35.19 14.67 14.74
N ALA A 1027 -35.69 14.22 15.89
CA ALA A 1027 -36.93 13.49 16.01
C ALA A 1027 -38.10 14.43 16.35
N THR A 1028 -38.37 15.45 15.51
CA THR A 1028 -39.67 16.16 15.52
C THR A 1028 -40.06 16.73 14.16
N MET A 1029 -40.53 15.91 13.22
CA MET A 1029 -41.37 16.40 12.11
C MET A 1029 -42.58 15.48 11.94
N SER A 1030 -43.74 16.05 12.19
CA SER A 1030 -45.09 15.47 12.21
C SER A 1030 -45.68 15.21 10.82
N ASP A 1031 -46.37 14.08 10.70
CA ASP A 1031 -47.48 13.61 9.84
C ASP A 1031 -48.00 14.33 8.56
N GLU A 1032 -47.51 15.48 8.09
CA GLU A 1032 -48.05 16.12 6.87
C GLU A 1032 -46.96 16.70 5.95
N ALA A 1033 -46.36 15.88 5.08
CA ALA A 1033 -45.63 16.38 3.89
C ALA A 1033 -45.29 15.24 2.91
N TRP A 1034 -46.31 14.62 2.31
CA TRP A 1034 -46.16 13.67 1.21
C TRP A 1034 -46.78 14.32 -0.02
N MET A 1035 -45.96 14.87 -0.91
CA MET A 1035 -46.13 14.94 -2.37
C MET A 1035 -45.24 16.04 -2.98
N TRP A 1036 -44.62 15.68 -4.10
CA TRP A 1036 -43.81 16.51 -4.98
C TRP A 1036 -44.59 17.74 -5.48
N ASN A 1037 -43.92 18.89 -5.59
CA ASN A 1037 -44.40 19.99 -6.44
C ASN A 1037 -43.34 20.38 -7.47
N LEU A 1038 -43.83 20.65 -8.67
CA LEU A 1038 -43.18 20.46 -9.96
C LEU A 1038 -42.80 21.82 -10.59
N ASN A 1039 -42.26 22.74 -9.78
CA ASN A 1039 -41.97 24.11 -10.21
C ASN A 1039 -40.55 24.63 -9.92
N ASP A 1040 -39.65 23.83 -9.38
CA ASP A 1040 -38.23 24.18 -9.30
C ASP A 1040 -37.42 23.25 -10.23
N LEU A 1041 -37.50 23.61 -11.51
CA LEU A 1041 -36.62 23.19 -12.60
C LEU A 1041 -35.50 24.23 -12.76
#